data_AF-A0A812S1N9-F1
#
_entry.id   AF-A0A812S1N9-F1
#
_cell.length_a   1.000
_cell.length_b   1.000
_cell.length_c   1.000
_cell.angle_alpha   90.00
_cell.angle_beta   90.00
_cell.angle_gamma   90.00
#
_symmetry.space_group_name_H-M   'P 1'
#
loop_
_entity.id
_entity.type
_entity.pdbx_description
1 polymer ?
#
loop_
_entity_poly.entity_id
_entity_poly.type
_entity_poly.pdbx_seq_one_letter_code
_entity_poly.pdbx_strand_id
1 'polypeptide(L)'
;MANSFYWYDLETTGTDPKWDRIVQFAGLRTDADLNILDDEFSTYVYTPDDVLPNPHASLVTGITPHLTQARGIPESEALRKINDIFMQPGTCVAGYNSLRFDDEFMRYSLYRNLLDPYAREWQQGNSRWDLIDLVRATGALRREGINWPEDEDGLPVYKLEELTRANDISHGQAHDAMSDVHATLGMAKLIKSAQPKLFEYYYSMRHKKSVRNLLEPVGTKLNVHVSALYPRHRFGVGPVISIARHPSNGNAMIVADLGEDIEPLLEMSADEISAALFTTDGGERPPLKEIRINRCPFVAPIEVLNEENQQRLQIDLKLIKERARRLKQPGFADKVARAYSQRKNQPAVDVDAALYDGFLQDDDRSRCAALHEELIAGRWQDLDFRDKRLHTLAARMKARSYPALLDEAEQKQWRNFVITKLEGDGDWLNLRDYEALIEQLFAQPDMSVEQHQIMQKLAEHGVSKRYDQLTVLDDVSVNCPSAACTAIVGASGSGKTTMLQLVNGVVRPDSGTVKVFDEQVPDSEVEHFRRKIGYAVQGAALFPHMTAWENVTLVARLQGIASDEMESRYQQLVQDMDLPEDIRHRLPRELSGGQQQRIGLCRALMLKPSLLLLDEPFSAVDPITRVDIYDRFAYVQKHEGVSSLLVTHDLREARRLSDYLIILHKGRIQQHGSTVDVLGAPANDYVESLRWLMLVAVVCFLSVSLHAQTIRIGSKNFNENYILAEVVSQLLEVRGFTVERKFGLGGTLICYQALVAGEIDIYVEYTGTLSQAILDLPGNPDRRALNEALQPVGLELLNEFGFNNTYAIAVQKQVAEARNLKTIGDLAAHPDLEVVVSHEFLERGDGWPGLSQAYGLTAPVRGIEHGLAYQAISKGAIGVTDVYSTDGELIRYELTVLQDELDYFPRYYAAPLVQQTLPQGARDALSVLANVISDEAMQKLNAAVVFEGKSFAQVASGFLASIDVETTVAEPSMWPSLMRNTLRHLQLTGIALGLAIVVGLGLALLVYRVDWLSSSVIYVSGLLQTIPSIALLALMIPLFGIGMLPAIIALFLYSLLPILRNAITALTHVDVTLIRVSEALGLTNKEQLKHVLLPLSVPAIFAGIRTAAVISIGTATLAAFIGAGGLGDPIVVGLAPFRQHFWLFSPSWDLP
;
A
#
# COMPACT_ATOMS: atom_id res chain seq x y z
N MET A 1 37.37 -34.40 37.69
CA MET A 1 36.09 -34.88 37.15
C MET A 1 36.31 -36.31 36.68
N ALA A 2 35.29 -37.17 36.74
CA ALA A 2 35.39 -38.53 36.24
C ALA A 2 35.26 -38.55 34.70
N ASN A 3 35.89 -39.53 34.04
CA ASN A 3 35.60 -39.78 32.62
C ASN A 3 34.16 -40.31 32.51
N SER A 4 33.35 -39.71 31.65
CA SER A 4 31.98 -40.17 31.37
C SER A 4 31.85 -40.54 29.90
N PHE A 5 30.87 -41.39 29.57
CA PHE A 5 30.38 -41.52 28.20
C PHE A 5 29.09 -40.70 28.07
N TYR A 6 28.88 -40.11 26.90
CA TYR A 6 27.56 -39.60 26.52
C TYR A 6 27.11 -40.36 25.28
N TRP A 7 26.05 -41.15 25.44
CA TRP A 7 25.48 -41.97 24.38
C TRP A 7 24.41 -41.16 23.67
N TYR A 8 24.45 -41.08 22.34
CA TYR A 8 23.52 -40.30 21.55
C TYR A 8 23.23 -40.95 20.19
N ASP A 9 22.09 -40.55 19.61
CA ASP A 9 21.62 -40.95 18.29
C ASP A 9 20.73 -39.83 17.70
N LEU A 10 20.56 -39.78 16.37
CA LEU A 10 19.86 -38.71 15.65
C LEU A 10 18.87 -39.24 14.63
N GLU A 11 17.63 -38.75 14.67
CA GLU A 11 16.75 -38.84 13.51
C GLU A 11 16.87 -37.60 12.62
N THR A 12 16.81 -37.82 11.31
CA THR A 12 17.17 -36.82 10.29
C THR A 12 16.16 -36.78 9.14
N THR A 13 16.10 -35.66 8.40
CA THR A 13 15.26 -35.53 7.20
C THR A 13 15.66 -36.45 6.05
N GLY A 14 16.86 -37.04 6.07
CA GLY A 14 17.45 -37.79 4.97
C GLY A 14 18.91 -38.11 5.26
N THR A 15 19.68 -38.55 4.26
CA THR A 15 21.00 -39.16 4.47
C THR A 15 22.22 -38.30 4.14
N ASP A 16 22.07 -37.08 3.60
CA ASP A 16 23.23 -36.20 3.32
C ASP A 16 23.33 -35.04 4.33
N PRO A 17 24.31 -35.07 5.26
CA PRO A 17 24.42 -34.08 6.34
C PRO A 17 24.63 -32.63 5.87
N LYS A 18 24.99 -32.41 4.60
CA LYS A 18 25.04 -31.07 3.99
C LYS A 18 23.65 -30.45 3.90
N TRP A 19 22.71 -31.21 3.33
CA TRP A 19 21.43 -30.72 2.82
C TRP A 19 20.27 -31.06 3.75
N ASP A 20 20.34 -32.25 4.35
CA ASP A 20 19.40 -32.71 5.36
C ASP A 20 19.62 -32.02 6.71
N ARG A 21 18.65 -32.20 7.61
CA ARG A 21 18.59 -31.60 8.94
C ARG A 21 18.30 -32.66 10.00
N ILE A 22 18.72 -32.40 11.23
CA ILE A 22 18.32 -33.18 12.40
C ILE A 22 16.85 -32.84 12.69
N VAL A 23 16.01 -33.84 12.98
CA VAL A 23 14.60 -33.69 13.37
C VAL A 23 14.32 -34.18 14.79
N GLN A 24 15.10 -35.14 15.30
CA GLN A 24 15.12 -35.54 16.71
C GLN A 24 16.57 -35.77 17.16
N PHE A 25 16.87 -35.34 18.39
CA PHE A 25 18.08 -35.74 19.12
C PHE A 25 17.64 -36.59 20.32
N ALA A 26 18.41 -37.64 20.63
CA ALA A 26 18.30 -38.35 21.90
C ALA A 26 19.69 -38.63 22.48
N GLY A 27 19.78 -38.69 23.82
CA GLY A 27 20.96 -39.21 24.49
C GLY A 27 20.90 -39.16 26.02
N LEU A 28 21.90 -39.79 26.64
CA LEU A 28 22.06 -39.88 28.09
C LEU A 28 23.54 -40.01 28.49
N ARG A 29 23.85 -39.70 29.75
CA ARG A 29 25.22 -39.83 30.31
C ARG A 29 25.39 -41.10 31.14
N THR A 30 26.55 -41.75 30.99
CA THR A 30 26.99 -42.82 31.91
C THR A 30 28.38 -42.58 32.48
N ASP A 31 28.68 -43.24 33.59
CA ASP A 31 30.06 -43.38 34.08
C ASP A 31 30.89 -44.33 33.19
N ALA A 32 32.14 -44.55 33.57
CA ALA A 32 33.04 -45.50 32.91
C ALA A 32 32.61 -46.98 33.07
N ASP A 33 31.69 -47.26 33.99
CA ASP A 33 31.08 -48.56 34.23
C ASP A 33 29.70 -48.78 33.59
N LEU A 34 29.28 -47.80 32.77
CA LEU A 34 28.05 -47.80 31.97
C LEU A 34 26.77 -47.68 32.82
N ASN A 35 26.89 -47.21 34.07
CA ASN A 35 25.76 -46.81 34.91
C ASN A 35 25.28 -45.42 34.50
N ILE A 36 23.96 -45.23 34.36
CA ILE A 36 23.36 -43.94 33.99
C ILE A 36 23.56 -42.93 35.14
N LEU A 37 23.94 -41.69 34.81
CA LEU A 37 24.29 -40.64 35.76
C LEU A 37 23.30 -39.48 35.80
N ASP A 38 22.87 -39.03 34.63
CA ASP A 38 21.99 -37.88 34.42
C ASP A 38 20.64 -38.35 33.86
N ASP A 39 19.60 -37.53 33.95
CA ASP A 39 18.32 -37.76 33.26
C ASP A 39 18.50 -37.82 31.72
N GLU A 40 17.61 -38.54 31.06
CA GLU A 40 17.55 -38.66 29.60
C GLU A 40 17.22 -37.31 28.94
N PHE A 41 17.97 -36.93 27.90
CA PHE A 41 17.71 -35.73 27.11
C PHE A 41 17.26 -36.11 25.69
N SER A 42 16.02 -35.78 25.36
CA SER A 42 15.51 -35.83 23.99
C SER A 42 14.81 -34.53 23.62
N THR A 43 14.95 -34.12 22.34
CA THR A 43 14.25 -32.96 21.79
C THR A 43 13.98 -33.18 20.30
N TYR A 44 12.81 -32.75 19.84
CA TYR A 44 12.59 -32.52 18.41
C TYR A 44 13.22 -31.19 17.98
N VAL A 45 13.46 -31.02 16.69
CA VAL A 45 14.04 -29.82 16.07
C VAL A 45 13.15 -29.38 14.91
N TYR A 46 12.87 -28.07 14.79
CA TYR A 46 12.04 -27.56 13.70
C TYR A 46 12.65 -27.84 12.33
N THR A 47 11.83 -28.35 11.41
CA THR A 47 12.20 -28.47 9.98
C THR A 47 12.11 -27.08 9.33
N PRO A 48 13.20 -26.52 8.77
CA PRO A 48 13.16 -25.20 8.14
C PRO A 48 12.45 -25.25 6.78
N ASP A 49 11.87 -24.12 6.37
CA ASP A 49 11.15 -23.96 5.09
C ASP A 49 12.04 -24.10 3.84
N ASP A 50 13.37 -24.10 3.98
CA ASP A 50 14.30 -24.41 2.89
C ASP A 50 14.59 -25.90 2.67
N VAL A 51 13.96 -26.83 3.41
CA VAL A 51 14.25 -28.27 3.31
C VAL A 51 12.97 -29.11 3.24
N LEU A 52 12.82 -29.86 2.14
CA LEU A 52 11.83 -30.92 2.01
C LEU A 52 12.33 -32.19 2.73
N PRO A 53 11.52 -32.86 3.57
CA PRO A 53 11.92 -34.11 4.21
C PRO A 53 11.98 -35.23 3.17
N ASN A 54 12.98 -36.12 3.23
CA ASN A 54 12.95 -37.31 2.40
C ASN A 54 11.79 -38.23 2.86
N PRO A 55 10.87 -38.64 1.97
CA PRO A 55 9.77 -39.51 2.34
C PRO A 55 10.22 -40.86 2.90
N HIS A 56 11.33 -41.43 2.42
CA HIS A 56 11.88 -42.67 2.98
C HIS A 56 12.35 -42.49 4.43
N ALA A 57 13.00 -41.38 4.77
CA ALA A 57 13.42 -41.11 6.15
C ALA A 57 12.21 -40.88 7.06
N SER A 58 11.19 -40.17 6.57
CA SER A 58 9.93 -39.95 7.29
C SER A 58 9.16 -41.27 7.53
N LEU A 59 9.22 -42.21 6.57
CA LEU A 59 8.64 -43.55 6.67
C LEU A 59 9.39 -44.50 7.60
N VAL A 60 10.70 -44.31 7.77
CA VAL A 60 11.55 -45.09 8.68
C VAL A 60 11.37 -44.62 10.13
N THR A 61 11.39 -43.30 10.34
CA THR A 61 11.39 -42.67 11.67
C THR A 61 9.99 -42.37 12.23
N GLY A 62 8.96 -42.37 11.39
CA GLY A 62 7.62 -41.89 11.73
C GLY A 62 7.52 -40.37 11.95
N ILE A 63 8.64 -39.63 11.85
CA ILE A 63 8.69 -38.19 12.08
C ILE A 63 8.24 -37.45 10.81
N THR A 64 7.30 -36.53 10.98
CA THR A 64 6.76 -35.68 9.91
C THR A 64 7.01 -34.20 10.23
N PRO A 65 7.00 -33.29 9.23
CA PRO A 65 7.07 -31.84 9.47
C PRO A 65 5.98 -31.35 10.44
N HIS A 66 4.78 -31.94 10.36
CA HIS A 66 3.69 -31.71 11.29
C HIS A 66 4.07 -32.00 12.75
N LEU A 67 4.88 -33.04 13.02
CA LEU A 67 5.36 -33.38 14.36
C LEU A 67 6.49 -32.44 14.82
N THR A 68 7.46 -32.15 13.96
CA THR A 68 8.55 -31.22 14.29
C THR A 68 8.03 -29.82 14.55
N GLN A 69 7.08 -29.33 13.75
CA GLN A 69 6.44 -28.02 13.92
C GLN A 69 5.53 -27.94 15.17
N ALA A 70 5.08 -29.08 15.72
CA ALA A 70 4.25 -29.16 16.92
C ALA A 70 5.05 -29.37 18.23
N ARG A 71 6.25 -29.96 18.17
CA ARG A 71 7.05 -30.35 19.36
C ARG A 71 8.50 -29.88 19.35
N GLY A 72 8.99 -29.34 18.24
CA GLY A 72 10.37 -28.95 18.06
C GLY A 72 10.75 -27.65 18.74
N ILE A 73 12.05 -27.37 18.72
CA ILE A 73 12.66 -26.07 19.03
C ILE A 73 13.59 -25.66 17.86
N PRO A 74 14.01 -24.39 17.76
CA PRO A 74 14.90 -23.94 16.67
C PRO A 74 16.23 -24.70 16.62
N GLU A 75 16.77 -24.93 15.41
CA GLU A 75 18.05 -25.65 15.20
C GLU A 75 19.19 -25.07 16.06
N SER A 76 19.31 -23.74 16.10
CA SER A 76 20.28 -23.01 16.94
C SER A 76 20.12 -23.30 18.44
N GLU A 77 18.87 -23.40 18.94
CA GLU A 77 18.61 -23.63 20.37
C GLU A 77 18.88 -25.08 20.77
N ALA A 78 18.44 -26.04 19.94
CA ALA A 78 18.75 -27.45 20.11
C ALA A 78 20.25 -27.70 20.11
N LEU A 79 20.97 -27.20 19.09
CA LEU A 79 22.40 -27.39 18.96
C LEU A 79 23.19 -26.75 20.10
N ARG A 80 22.76 -25.60 20.65
CA ARG A 80 23.40 -25.03 21.83
C ARG A 80 23.30 -25.97 23.03
N LYS A 81 22.09 -26.46 23.35
CA LYS A 81 21.86 -27.45 24.42
C LYS A 81 22.69 -28.72 24.23
N ILE A 82 22.69 -29.28 23.02
CA ILE A 82 23.46 -30.50 22.67
C ILE A 82 24.97 -30.24 22.79
N ASN A 83 25.45 -29.09 22.31
CA ASN A 83 26.86 -28.73 22.36
C ASN A 83 27.34 -28.51 23.80
N ASP A 84 26.53 -27.86 24.66
CA ASP A 84 26.84 -27.69 26.08
C ASP A 84 26.99 -29.05 26.79
N ILE A 85 26.12 -30.03 26.46
CA ILE A 85 26.18 -31.42 26.94
C ILE A 85 27.44 -32.14 26.44
N PHE A 86 27.79 -31.99 25.16
CA PHE A 86 28.98 -32.61 24.54
C PHE A 86 30.31 -31.95 24.97
N MET A 87 30.28 -30.67 25.35
CA MET A 87 31.46 -29.89 25.78
C MET A 87 31.83 -30.12 27.25
N GLN A 88 31.02 -30.81 28.05
CA GLN A 88 31.34 -31.10 29.45
C GLN A 88 32.71 -31.82 29.59
N PRO A 89 33.62 -31.37 30.48
CA PRO A 89 34.99 -31.88 30.56
C PRO A 89 35.09 -33.39 30.82
N GLY A 90 35.93 -34.08 30.03
CA GLY A 90 36.16 -35.52 30.14
C GLY A 90 35.06 -36.40 29.53
N THR A 91 34.19 -35.84 28.68
CA THR A 91 33.13 -36.60 27.99
C THR A 91 33.69 -37.40 26.82
N CYS A 92 33.32 -38.68 26.74
CA CYS A 92 33.47 -39.51 25.55
C CYS A 92 32.13 -39.63 24.83
N VAL A 93 31.91 -38.83 23.79
CA VAL A 93 30.67 -38.86 23.00
C VAL A 93 30.66 -40.13 22.13
N ALA A 94 29.61 -40.94 22.21
CA ALA A 94 29.53 -42.26 21.57
C ALA A 94 28.13 -42.55 21.02
N GLY A 95 28.06 -43.42 20.01
CA GLY A 95 26.81 -43.88 19.38
C GLY A 95 27.06 -45.11 18.52
N TYR A 96 26.14 -45.45 17.64
CA TYR A 96 26.22 -46.64 16.77
C TYR A 96 26.38 -46.24 15.30
N ASN A 97 27.58 -46.44 14.73
CA ASN A 97 27.99 -45.92 13.41
C ASN A 97 28.14 -44.37 13.34
N SER A 98 28.07 -43.70 14.48
CA SER A 98 28.02 -42.23 14.60
C SER A 98 29.25 -41.49 14.07
N LEU A 99 30.45 -42.11 14.03
CA LEU A 99 31.63 -41.49 13.40
C LEU A 99 31.53 -41.37 11.87
N ARG A 100 30.46 -41.90 11.26
CA ARG A 100 30.22 -41.91 9.82
C ARG A 100 28.93 -41.19 9.41
N PHE A 101 27.98 -41.02 10.33
CA PHE A 101 26.67 -40.41 10.09
C PHE A 101 26.45 -39.22 11.03
N ASP A 102 26.11 -39.50 12.30
CA ASP A 102 25.65 -38.52 13.28
C ASP A 102 26.66 -37.41 13.58
N ASP A 103 27.96 -37.75 13.67
CA ASP A 103 29.01 -36.76 13.88
C ASP A 103 29.15 -35.81 12.70
N GLU A 104 28.85 -36.26 11.48
CA GLU A 104 28.87 -35.40 10.29
C GLU A 104 27.62 -34.51 10.27
N PHE A 105 26.44 -35.05 10.61
CA PHE A 105 25.24 -34.24 10.86
C PHE A 105 25.48 -33.18 11.93
N MET A 106 26.02 -33.54 13.09
CA MET A 106 26.38 -32.60 14.15
C MET A 106 27.37 -31.55 13.66
N ARG A 107 28.44 -31.93 12.93
CA ARG A 107 29.42 -30.97 12.40
C ARG A 107 28.81 -29.96 11.45
N TYR A 108 28.03 -30.41 10.47
CA TYR A 108 27.38 -29.54 9.51
C TYR A 108 26.31 -28.65 10.19
N SER A 109 25.55 -29.19 11.14
CA SER A 109 24.53 -28.43 11.87
C SER A 109 25.15 -27.36 12.78
N LEU A 110 26.20 -27.70 13.53
CA LEU A 110 26.99 -26.73 14.32
C LEU A 110 27.57 -25.63 13.42
N TYR A 111 28.16 -25.99 12.28
CA TYR A 111 28.70 -25.05 11.29
C TYR A 111 27.64 -24.10 10.71
N ARG A 112 26.46 -24.62 10.33
CA ARG A 112 25.32 -23.80 9.86
C ARG A 112 24.83 -22.82 10.94
N ASN A 113 25.01 -23.16 12.22
CA ASN A 113 24.62 -22.34 13.37
C ASN A 113 25.83 -21.69 14.08
N LEU A 114 26.94 -21.51 13.35
CA LEU A 114 28.13 -20.74 13.76
C LEU A 114 28.85 -21.24 15.03
N LEU A 115 28.61 -22.48 15.47
CA LEU A 115 29.33 -23.14 16.57
C LEU A 115 30.56 -23.89 16.03
N ASP A 116 31.64 -24.04 16.81
CA ASP A 116 32.84 -24.76 16.35
C ASP A 116 32.53 -26.26 16.16
N PRO A 117 32.60 -26.82 14.94
CA PRO A 117 32.17 -28.19 14.66
C PRO A 117 33.03 -29.28 15.31
N TYR A 118 34.22 -28.91 15.81
CA TYR A 118 35.28 -29.84 16.18
C TYR A 118 35.69 -29.71 17.65
N ALA A 119 35.44 -28.59 18.33
CA ALA A 119 35.86 -28.33 19.71
C ALA A 119 35.45 -29.46 20.68
N ARG A 120 34.17 -29.87 20.63
CA ARG A 120 33.60 -30.96 21.45
C ARG A 120 34.26 -32.33 21.25
N GLU A 121 35.03 -32.52 20.18
CA GLU A 121 35.69 -33.79 19.87
C GLU A 121 37.03 -34.00 20.58
N TRP A 122 37.60 -32.96 21.20
CA TRP A 122 38.97 -33.01 21.76
C TRP A 122 39.29 -31.99 22.87
N GLN A 123 38.54 -30.89 23.01
CA GLN A 123 38.82 -29.90 24.05
C GLN A 123 38.51 -30.43 25.45
N GLN A 124 39.16 -29.86 26.47
CA GLN A 124 38.92 -30.17 27.90
C GLN A 124 39.08 -31.67 28.28
N GLY A 125 39.77 -32.46 27.46
CA GLY A 125 39.96 -33.90 27.64
C GLY A 125 38.90 -34.78 26.98
N ASN A 126 37.97 -34.17 26.21
CA ASN A 126 36.90 -34.88 25.55
C ASN A 126 37.41 -35.76 24.40
N SER A 127 36.59 -36.73 24.01
CA SER A 127 36.90 -37.66 22.92
C SER A 127 35.62 -38.19 22.28
N ARG A 128 35.75 -38.94 21.18
CA ARG A 128 34.63 -39.62 20.52
C ARG A 128 34.88 -41.12 20.41
N TRP A 129 33.82 -41.90 20.30
CA TRP A 129 33.87 -43.35 20.09
C TRP A 129 32.66 -43.82 19.29
N ASP A 130 32.71 -45.05 18.78
CA ASP A 130 31.64 -45.61 17.94
C ASP A 130 31.59 -47.12 18.19
N LEU A 131 30.41 -47.62 18.52
CA LEU A 131 30.24 -49.02 18.89
C LEU A 131 30.30 -49.98 17.69
N ILE A 132 30.05 -49.53 16.46
CA ILE A 132 29.89 -50.44 15.31
C ILE A 132 31.18 -51.21 14.98
N ASP A 133 32.35 -50.56 15.06
CA ASP A 133 33.62 -51.21 14.75
C ASP A 133 34.11 -52.07 15.93
N LEU A 134 33.64 -51.81 17.17
CA LEU A 134 33.80 -52.76 18.29
C LEU A 134 32.93 -54.00 18.09
N VAL A 135 31.66 -53.83 17.72
CA VAL A 135 30.72 -54.92 17.41
C VAL A 135 31.27 -55.79 16.31
N ARG A 136 31.73 -55.20 15.20
CA ARG A 136 32.41 -55.92 14.10
C ARG A 136 33.67 -56.63 14.59
N ALA A 137 34.54 -55.99 15.36
CA ALA A 137 35.76 -56.63 15.86
C ALA A 137 35.47 -57.78 16.83
N THR A 138 34.41 -57.68 17.63
CA THR A 138 33.94 -58.74 18.52
C THR A 138 33.39 -59.91 17.69
N GLY A 139 32.41 -59.64 16.82
CA GLY A 139 31.80 -60.62 15.91
C GLY A 139 32.75 -61.26 14.89
N ALA A 140 33.90 -60.63 14.63
CA ALA A 140 34.93 -61.13 13.73
C ALA A 140 36.14 -61.78 14.41
N LEU A 141 36.49 -61.42 15.66
CA LEU A 141 37.72 -61.89 16.32
C LEU A 141 37.49 -62.59 17.68
N ARG A 142 36.42 -62.29 18.42
CA ARG A 142 36.12 -62.82 19.76
C ARG A 142 34.60 -62.92 19.95
N ARG A 143 33.99 -63.91 19.30
CA ARG A 143 32.52 -64.09 19.22
C ARG A 143 31.90 -64.63 20.52
N GLU A 144 32.71 -65.16 21.42
CA GLU A 144 32.28 -65.96 22.57
C GLU A 144 31.49 -65.11 23.57
N GLY A 145 30.35 -65.64 24.04
CA GLY A 145 29.47 -64.98 25.01
C GLY A 145 28.45 -64.00 24.41
N ILE A 146 28.32 -63.95 23.08
CA ILE A 146 27.34 -63.11 22.35
C ILE A 146 26.71 -63.95 21.23
N ASN A 147 25.39 -63.83 21.05
CA ASN A 147 24.66 -64.41 19.93
C ASN A 147 24.81 -63.49 18.70
N TRP A 148 25.10 -64.08 17.53
CA TRP A 148 25.33 -63.32 16.30
C TRP A 148 24.26 -63.68 15.27
N PRO A 149 23.43 -62.71 14.81
CA PRO A 149 22.52 -62.92 13.71
C PRO A 149 23.29 -63.05 12.40
N GLU A 150 22.79 -63.91 11.52
CA GLU A 150 23.37 -64.24 10.22
C GLU A 150 22.27 -64.17 9.15
N ASP A 151 22.63 -63.85 7.91
CA ASP A 151 21.69 -63.73 6.78
C ASP A 151 21.55 -65.05 5.98
N GLU A 152 20.83 -64.99 4.86
CA GLU A 152 20.58 -66.15 3.99
C GLU A 152 21.86 -66.81 3.43
N ASP A 153 22.96 -66.05 3.32
CA ASP A 153 24.29 -66.54 2.91
C ASP A 153 25.12 -67.09 4.09
N GLY A 154 24.59 -67.04 5.33
CA GLY A 154 25.32 -67.37 6.55
C GLY A 154 26.38 -66.33 6.94
N LEU A 155 26.24 -65.09 6.48
CA LEU A 155 27.17 -63.99 6.77
C LEU A 155 26.67 -63.15 7.94
N PRO A 156 27.56 -62.61 8.80
CA PRO A 156 27.16 -61.87 9.98
C PRO A 156 26.38 -60.61 9.63
N VAL A 157 25.32 -60.36 10.39
CA VAL A 157 24.52 -59.13 10.38
C VAL A 157 24.96 -58.25 11.55
N TYR A 158 25.23 -56.97 11.26
CA TYR A 158 25.67 -55.97 12.25
C TYR A 158 24.69 -54.79 12.34
N LYS A 159 23.40 -55.02 12.10
CA LYS A 159 22.29 -54.09 12.39
C LYS A 159 22.00 -54.12 13.89
N LEU A 160 21.72 -52.96 14.50
CA LEU A 160 21.50 -52.87 15.95
C LEU A 160 20.25 -53.64 16.37
N GLU A 161 19.12 -53.43 15.68
CA GLU A 161 17.86 -54.19 15.81
C GLU A 161 18.05 -55.71 15.91
N GLU A 162 18.76 -56.32 14.96
CA GLU A 162 19.00 -57.77 14.89
C GLU A 162 19.92 -58.25 16.02
N LEU A 163 20.95 -57.47 16.35
CA LEU A 163 21.87 -57.80 17.44
C LEU A 163 21.16 -57.74 18.81
N THR A 164 20.33 -56.72 19.05
CA THR A 164 19.54 -56.63 20.28
C THR A 164 18.53 -57.77 20.40
N ARG A 165 17.83 -58.08 19.30
CA ARG A 165 16.84 -59.17 19.22
C ARG A 165 17.48 -60.54 19.45
N ALA A 166 18.69 -60.77 18.92
CA ALA A 166 19.42 -62.02 19.11
C ALA A 166 19.98 -62.22 20.54
N ASN A 167 20.06 -61.17 21.36
CA ASN A 167 20.69 -61.19 22.69
C ASN A 167 19.75 -60.79 23.83
N ASP A 168 18.43 -60.85 23.61
CA ASP A 168 17.38 -60.48 24.58
C ASP A 168 17.53 -59.06 25.18
N ILE A 169 18.16 -58.14 24.43
CA ILE A 169 18.31 -56.74 24.82
C ILE A 169 17.03 -56.00 24.43
N SER A 170 16.43 -55.29 25.40
CA SER A 170 15.25 -54.45 25.16
C SER A 170 15.54 -53.39 24.10
N HIS A 171 14.86 -53.51 22.97
CA HIS A 171 14.76 -52.52 21.91
C HIS A 171 13.27 -52.17 21.80
N GLY A 172 12.92 -50.89 21.81
CA GLY A 172 11.52 -50.41 21.81
C GLY A 172 10.89 -50.46 20.42
N GLN A 173 10.32 -49.35 19.98
CA GLN A 173 10.25 -49.10 18.54
C GLN A 173 11.69 -48.84 18.06
N ALA A 174 12.09 -49.47 16.95
CA ALA A 174 13.32 -49.07 16.25
C ALA A 174 13.05 -47.75 15.53
N HIS A 175 14.07 -46.89 15.39
CA HIS A 175 13.92 -45.54 14.81
C HIS A 175 13.07 -44.58 15.69
N ASP A 176 13.17 -44.78 17.01
CA ASP A 176 13.10 -43.68 17.97
C ASP A 176 14.50 -43.55 18.58
N ALA A 177 15.18 -42.44 18.35
CA ALA A 177 16.56 -42.25 18.76
C ALA A 177 16.85 -42.60 20.24
N MET A 178 15.90 -42.44 21.18
CA MET A 178 16.12 -42.84 22.58
C MET A 178 16.14 -44.36 22.78
N SER A 179 15.30 -45.08 22.03
CA SER A 179 15.30 -46.55 21.94
C SER A 179 16.66 -47.04 21.42
N ASP A 180 17.17 -46.43 20.36
CA ASP A 180 18.46 -46.79 19.76
C ASP A 180 19.68 -46.40 20.65
N VAL A 181 19.63 -45.33 21.47
CA VAL A 181 20.70 -45.11 22.48
C VAL A 181 20.66 -46.17 23.60
N HIS A 182 19.48 -46.61 24.05
CA HIS A 182 19.37 -47.69 25.05
C HIS A 182 19.83 -49.03 24.49
N ALA A 183 19.47 -49.34 23.24
CA ALA A 183 19.96 -50.51 22.51
C ALA A 183 21.50 -50.48 22.37
N THR A 184 22.07 -49.32 22.02
CA THR A 184 23.53 -49.10 21.94
C THR A 184 24.20 -49.30 23.29
N LEU A 185 23.65 -48.73 24.37
CA LEU A 185 24.18 -48.90 25.73
C LEU A 185 24.08 -50.36 26.19
N GLY A 186 22.99 -51.06 25.85
CA GLY A 186 22.81 -52.49 26.13
C GLY A 186 23.88 -53.34 25.45
N MET A 187 24.13 -53.09 24.16
CA MET A 187 25.18 -53.80 23.41
C MET A 187 26.59 -53.47 23.95
N ALA A 188 26.83 -52.22 24.36
CA ALA A 188 28.09 -51.82 25.00
C ALA A 188 28.31 -52.56 26.34
N LYS A 189 27.27 -52.71 27.16
CA LYS A 189 27.29 -53.49 28.41
C LYS A 189 27.55 -54.97 28.15
N LEU A 190 26.88 -55.56 27.16
CA LEU A 190 27.07 -56.97 26.77
C LEU A 190 28.53 -57.22 26.33
N ILE A 191 29.08 -56.39 25.45
CA ILE A 191 30.49 -56.54 25.01
C ILE A 191 31.47 -56.30 26.16
N LYS A 192 31.23 -55.32 27.04
CA LYS A 192 32.09 -55.09 28.22
C LYS A 192 32.06 -56.29 29.18
N SER A 193 30.91 -56.96 29.32
CA SER A 193 30.78 -58.16 30.17
C SER A 193 31.40 -59.41 29.55
N ALA A 194 31.13 -59.68 28.27
CA ALA A 194 31.62 -60.88 27.59
C ALA A 194 33.11 -60.79 27.23
N GLN A 195 33.57 -59.62 26.76
CA GLN A 195 34.90 -59.42 26.18
C GLN A 195 35.59 -58.15 26.73
N PRO A 196 35.74 -58.00 28.07
CA PRO A 196 36.23 -56.76 28.71
C PRO A 196 37.57 -56.28 28.17
N LYS A 197 38.53 -57.18 27.92
CA LYS A 197 39.85 -56.84 27.37
C LYS A 197 39.77 -56.24 25.96
N LEU A 198 38.80 -56.65 25.14
CA LEU A 198 38.59 -56.12 23.80
C LEU A 198 37.94 -54.73 23.86
N PHE A 199 36.97 -54.55 24.77
CA PHE A 199 36.34 -53.27 25.08
C PHE A 199 37.38 -52.23 25.54
N GLU A 200 38.18 -52.55 26.56
CA GLU A 200 39.28 -51.70 27.06
C GLU A 200 40.31 -51.39 25.98
N TYR A 201 40.72 -52.39 25.21
CA TYR A 201 41.68 -52.23 24.13
C TYR A 201 41.17 -51.21 23.09
N TYR A 202 39.96 -51.40 22.58
CA TYR A 202 39.40 -50.52 21.57
C TYR A 202 39.05 -49.13 22.12
N TYR A 203 38.63 -49.02 23.38
CA TYR A 203 38.47 -47.74 24.05
C TYR A 203 39.79 -46.96 24.12
N SER A 204 40.93 -47.64 24.26
CA SER A 204 42.26 -47.01 24.18
C SER A 204 42.66 -46.59 22.75
N MET A 205 42.09 -47.21 21.71
CA MET A 205 42.32 -46.88 20.30
C MET A 205 41.57 -45.64 19.81
N ARG A 206 40.63 -45.09 20.58
CA ARG A 206 39.97 -43.80 20.24
C ARG A 206 40.95 -42.63 20.10
N HIS A 207 42.12 -42.74 20.74
CA HIS A 207 43.17 -41.73 20.67
C HIS A 207 44.04 -41.90 19.41
N LYS A 208 44.12 -40.85 18.58
CA LYS A 208 44.90 -40.81 17.32
C LYS A 208 46.34 -41.35 17.46
N LYS A 209 46.96 -41.13 18.63
CA LYS A 209 48.32 -41.57 18.97
C LYS A 209 48.43 -43.10 19.10
N SER A 210 47.42 -43.76 19.67
CA SER A 210 47.37 -45.22 19.83
C SER A 210 47.39 -45.91 18.46
N VAL A 211 46.50 -45.51 17.55
CA VAL A 211 46.43 -46.04 16.18
C VAL A 211 47.72 -45.74 15.40
N ARG A 212 48.25 -44.51 15.50
CA ARG A 212 49.51 -44.14 14.81
C ARG A 212 50.68 -45.01 15.27
N ASN A 213 50.77 -45.36 16.57
CA ASN A 213 51.82 -46.24 17.09
C ASN A 213 51.77 -47.68 16.53
N LEU A 214 50.64 -48.13 15.98
CA LEU A 214 50.50 -49.44 15.31
C LEU A 214 50.85 -49.36 13.82
N LEU A 215 50.49 -48.26 13.16
CA LEU A 215 50.72 -48.05 11.73
C LEU A 215 52.11 -47.45 11.40
N GLU A 216 52.84 -46.95 12.39
CA GLU A 216 54.19 -46.36 12.22
C GLU A 216 55.29 -47.10 13.00
N PRO A 217 56.55 -47.16 12.50
CA PRO A 217 56.98 -46.65 11.20
C PRO A 217 56.36 -47.40 10.01
N VAL A 218 56.14 -46.68 8.91
CA VAL A 218 55.47 -47.20 7.71
C VAL A 218 56.20 -48.43 7.16
N GLY A 219 55.46 -49.43 6.70
CA GLY A 219 56.02 -50.66 6.13
C GLY A 219 56.70 -51.60 7.13
N THR A 220 56.63 -51.35 8.45
CA THR A 220 57.29 -52.20 9.46
C THR A 220 56.39 -53.30 10.02
N LYS A 221 55.20 -52.94 10.50
CA LYS A 221 54.28 -53.81 11.26
C LYS A 221 53.16 -54.38 10.39
N LEU A 222 52.86 -55.65 10.59
CA LEU A 222 51.60 -56.25 10.16
C LEU A 222 50.54 -56.00 11.23
N ASN A 223 49.35 -55.60 10.80
CA ASN A 223 48.21 -55.33 11.68
C ASN A 223 46.95 -55.99 11.12
N VAL A 224 45.94 -56.17 11.96
CA VAL A 224 44.54 -56.31 11.56
C VAL A 224 43.90 -54.93 11.57
N HIS A 225 43.08 -54.61 10.57
CA HIS A 225 42.11 -53.52 10.60
C HIS A 225 40.71 -54.10 10.37
N VAL A 226 39.73 -53.69 11.18
CA VAL A 226 38.34 -54.14 11.05
C VAL A 226 37.47 -52.98 10.55
N SER A 227 36.72 -53.21 9.47
CA SER A 227 35.90 -52.20 8.81
C SER A 227 34.91 -52.83 7.81
N ALA A 228 33.77 -52.17 7.58
CA ALA A 228 32.85 -52.52 6.50
C ALA A 228 33.44 -52.37 5.09
N LEU A 229 34.64 -51.78 4.94
CA LEU A 229 35.36 -51.65 3.67
C LEU A 229 36.09 -52.94 3.23
N TYR A 230 35.98 -54.02 3.99
CA TYR A 230 36.54 -55.35 3.69
C TYR A 230 35.40 -56.36 3.38
N PRO A 231 35.68 -57.46 2.64
CA PRO A 231 34.65 -58.40 2.24
C PRO A 231 33.86 -59.00 3.42
N ARG A 232 32.55 -59.19 3.22
CA ARG A 232 31.65 -59.79 4.23
C ARG A 232 32.06 -61.22 4.60
N HIS A 233 32.56 -62.01 3.64
CA HIS A 233 33.09 -63.37 3.90
C HIS A 233 34.34 -63.37 4.80
N ARG A 234 35.11 -62.27 4.84
CA ARG A 234 36.18 -62.05 5.84
C ARG A 234 35.67 -61.35 7.10
N PHE A 235 34.35 -61.36 7.37
CA PHE A 235 33.70 -60.74 8.53
C PHE A 235 34.00 -59.22 8.70
N GLY A 236 34.47 -58.55 7.64
CA GLY A 236 34.97 -57.17 7.72
C GLY A 236 36.44 -57.03 8.18
N VAL A 237 37.28 -58.07 8.03
CA VAL A 237 38.66 -58.10 8.52
C VAL A 237 39.70 -58.01 7.38
N GLY A 238 40.53 -56.97 7.44
CA GLY A 238 41.70 -56.79 6.58
C GLY A 238 43.02 -57.04 7.33
N PRO A 239 43.83 -58.05 6.96
CA PRO A 239 45.25 -58.09 7.35
C PRO A 239 45.99 -57.04 6.53
N VAL A 240 46.56 -56.02 7.19
CA VAL A 240 47.08 -54.81 6.53
C VAL A 240 48.53 -54.49 6.87
N ILE A 241 49.18 -53.78 5.95
CA ILE A 241 50.45 -53.09 6.17
C ILE A 241 50.37 -51.64 5.70
N SER A 242 50.95 -50.71 6.46
CA SER A 242 51.02 -49.29 6.09
C SER A 242 52.01 -49.08 4.94
N ILE A 243 51.59 -48.32 3.92
CA ILE A 243 52.37 -48.05 2.71
C ILE A 243 52.86 -46.60 2.65
N ALA A 244 52.02 -45.64 3.04
CA ALA A 244 52.36 -44.22 3.06
C ALA A 244 51.48 -43.43 4.06
N ARG A 245 51.88 -42.18 4.37
CA ARG A 245 50.95 -41.17 4.89
C ARG A 245 50.16 -40.58 3.72
N HIS A 246 48.91 -40.19 3.93
CA HIS A 246 48.12 -39.55 2.87
C HIS A 246 48.68 -38.14 2.57
N PRO A 247 48.92 -37.78 1.30
CA PRO A 247 49.65 -36.55 0.94
C PRO A 247 48.94 -35.26 1.38
N SER A 248 47.60 -35.24 1.31
CA SER A 248 46.76 -34.08 1.64
C SER A 248 45.97 -34.20 2.96
N ASN A 249 46.06 -35.33 3.68
CA ASN A 249 45.28 -35.57 4.90
C ASN A 249 46.17 -36.10 6.05
N GLY A 250 46.59 -35.19 6.94
CA GLY A 250 47.46 -35.52 8.09
C GLY A 250 46.84 -36.45 9.15
N ASN A 251 45.56 -36.80 9.03
CA ASN A 251 44.89 -37.80 9.86
C ASN A 251 44.72 -39.16 9.15
N ALA A 252 45.28 -39.36 7.96
CA ALA A 252 45.10 -40.58 7.17
C ALA A 252 46.41 -41.31 6.85
N MET A 253 46.35 -42.64 7.01
CA MET A 253 47.38 -43.58 6.59
C MET A 253 46.86 -44.41 5.42
N ILE A 254 47.65 -44.53 4.37
CA ILE A 254 47.36 -45.44 3.25
C ILE A 254 47.90 -46.81 3.61
N VAL A 255 47.04 -47.83 3.58
CA VAL A 255 47.40 -49.23 3.86
C VAL A 255 47.05 -50.12 2.68
N ALA A 256 47.80 -51.20 2.49
CA ALA A 256 47.42 -52.28 1.59
C ALA A 256 46.69 -53.38 2.38
N ASP A 257 45.59 -53.90 1.82
CA ASP A 257 44.98 -55.16 2.24
C ASP A 257 45.76 -56.31 1.63
N LEU A 258 46.25 -57.21 2.47
CA LEU A 258 47.08 -58.34 2.09
C LEU A 258 46.25 -59.61 1.86
N GLY A 259 44.96 -59.60 2.20
CA GLY A 259 44.03 -60.70 1.91
C GLY A 259 43.67 -60.77 0.43
N GLU A 260 43.46 -59.61 -0.20
CA GLU A 260 43.25 -59.47 -1.65
C GLU A 260 44.54 -59.70 -2.44
N ASP A 261 44.42 -59.90 -3.76
CA ASP A 261 45.60 -59.95 -4.62
C ASP A 261 46.25 -58.59 -4.86
N ILE A 262 47.59 -58.59 -4.83
CA ILE A 262 48.42 -57.39 -4.89
C ILE A 262 49.15 -57.22 -6.22
N GLU A 263 49.08 -58.19 -7.15
CA GLU A 263 49.80 -58.12 -8.42
C GLU A 263 49.42 -56.89 -9.25
N PRO A 264 48.12 -56.55 -9.44
CA PRO A 264 47.73 -55.36 -10.20
C PRO A 264 48.33 -54.07 -9.60
N LEU A 265 48.43 -54.00 -8.27
CA LEU A 265 49.01 -52.87 -7.56
C LEU A 265 50.54 -52.78 -7.70
N LEU A 266 51.23 -53.90 -7.90
CA LEU A 266 52.66 -53.91 -8.20
C LEU A 266 52.92 -53.42 -9.63
N GLU A 267 52.12 -53.86 -10.60
CA GLU A 267 52.27 -53.56 -12.03
C GLU A 267 51.83 -52.14 -12.43
N MET A 268 50.62 -51.70 -12.02
CA MET A 268 50.01 -50.42 -12.44
C MET A 268 50.88 -49.19 -12.12
N SER A 269 50.86 -48.18 -12.99
CA SER A 269 51.44 -46.86 -12.72
C SER A 269 50.66 -46.07 -11.64
N ALA A 270 51.24 -44.97 -11.16
CA ALA A 270 50.57 -44.09 -10.20
C ALA A 270 49.31 -43.40 -10.78
N ASP A 271 49.23 -43.28 -12.10
CA ASP A 271 48.11 -42.62 -12.77
C ASP A 271 46.96 -43.64 -13.02
N GLU A 272 47.28 -44.91 -13.31
CA GLU A 272 46.32 -46.02 -13.36
C GLU A 272 45.75 -46.39 -11.97
N ILE A 273 46.60 -46.44 -10.93
CA ILE A 273 46.16 -46.64 -9.54
C ILE A 273 45.19 -45.52 -9.13
N SER A 274 45.45 -44.28 -9.54
CA SER A 274 44.57 -43.13 -9.28
C SER A 274 43.20 -43.31 -9.95
N ALA A 275 43.17 -43.66 -11.24
CA ALA A 275 41.93 -43.93 -11.97
C ALA A 275 41.12 -45.08 -11.35
N ALA A 276 41.77 -46.20 -11.02
CA ALA A 276 41.12 -47.38 -10.43
C ALA A 276 40.67 -47.16 -8.96
N LEU A 277 41.33 -46.27 -8.20
CA LEU A 277 40.89 -45.88 -6.86
C LEU A 277 39.60 -45.04 -6.87
N PHE A 278 39.38 -44.24 -7.93
CA PHE A 278 38.28 -43.28 -8.01
C PHE A 278 37.18 -43.63 -9.02
N THR A 279 37.25 -44.80 -9.66
CA THR A 279 36.17 -45.28 -10.56
C THR A 279 34.84 -45.44 -9.82
N THR A 280 33.76 -44.98 -10.44
CA THR A 280 32.37 -45.15 -10.03
C THR A 280 31.82 -46.53 -10.39
N ASP A 281 32.33 -47.14 -11.45
CA ASP A 281 31.58 -48.12 -12.27
C ASP A 281 31.72 -49.57 -11.78
N GLY A 282 31.90 -49.76 -10.46
CA GLY A 282 31.95 -51.08 -9.80
C GLY A 282 33.15 -51.99 -10.13
N GLY A 283 34.04 -51.59 -11.05
CA GLY A 283 35.21 -52.37 -11.44
C GLY A 283 36.21 -52.65 -10.31
N GLU A 284 37.10 -53.64 -10.53
CA GLU A 284 38.09 -54.08 -9.53
C GLU A 284 38.98 -52.92 -9.05
N ARG A 285 38.81 -52.54 -7.78
CA ARG A 285 39.61 -51.50 -7.14
C ARG A 285 40.90 -52.12 -6.59
N PRO A 286 42.07 -51.44 -6.71
CA PRO A 286 43.31 -51.94 -6.14
C PRO A 286 43.17 -52.12 -4.62
N PRO A 287 43.93 -53.04 -3.99
CA PRO A 287 43.79 -53.43 -2.58
C PRO A 287 44.39 -52.39 -1.61
N LEU A 288 44.06 -51.12 -1.80
CA LEU A 288 44.46 -49.98 -0.97
C LEU A 288 43.25 -49.44 -0.20
N LYS A 289 43.46 -49.04 1.05
CA LYS A 289 42.43 -48.46 1.93
C LYS A 289 43.01 -47.27 2.71
N GLU A 290 42.15 -46.31 3.06
CA GLU A 290 42.50 -45.15 3.88
C GLU A 290 42.10 -45.43 5.36
N ILE A 291 43.08 -45.53 6.27
CA ILE A 291 42.79 -45.56 7.71
C ILE A 291 42.84 -44.14 8.27
N ARG A 292 41.66 -43.59 8.59
CA ARG A 292 41.49 -42.27 9.23
C ARG A 292 41.65 -42.38 10.74
N ILE A 293 42.83 -42.07 11.26
CA ILE A 293 43.20 -42.22 12.69
C ILE A 293 42.37 -41.32 13.63
N ASN A 294 41.58 -40.38 13.11
CA ASN A 294 40.65 -39.50 13.83
C ASN A 294 39.19 -39.99 13.83
N ARG A 295 38.88 -41.13 13.19
CA ARG A 295 37.58 -41.81 13.24
C ARG A 295 37.71 -43.18 13.92
N CYS A 296 38.42 -43.21 15.06
CA CYS A 296 38.55 -44.34 15.99
C CYS A 296 38.63 -45.75 15.32
N PRO A 297 39.48 -45.97 14.31
CA PRO A 297 39.48 -47.22 13.55
C PRO A 297 39.96 -48.38 14.42
N PHE A 298 39.30 -49.54 14.34
CA PHE A 298 39.79 -50.74 15.02
C PHE A 298 41.04 -51.26 14.31
N VAL A 299 42.22 -51.01 14.88
CA VAL A 299 43.51 -51.53 14.43
C VAL A 299 44.13 -52.32 15.59
N ALA A 300 44.69 -53.50 15.29
CA ALA A 300 45.39 -54.34 16.26
C ALA A 300 46.63 -55.01 15.64
N PRO A 301 47.63 -55.46 16.42
CA PRO A 301 48.72 -56.31 15.90
C PRO A 301 48.19 -57.58 15.23
N ILE A 302 48.90 -58.12 14.24
CA ILE A 302 48.46 -59.31 13.48
C ILE A 302 48.29 -60.56 14.37
N GLU A 303 48.95 -60.58 15.52
CA GLU A 303 48.95 -61.64 16.53
C GLU A 303 47.59 -61.86 17.22
N VAL A 304 46.58 -61.00 17.01
CA VAL A 304 45.21 -61.24 17.52
C VAL A 304 44.48 -62.40 16.82
N LEU A 305 44.99 -62.82 15.66
CA LEU A 305 44.49 -63.95 14.85
C LEU A 305 45.02 -65.29 15.38
N ASN A 306 44.27 -65.93 16.27
CA ASN A 306 44.48 -67.35 16.62
C ASN A 306 44.20 -68.26 15.39
N GLU A 307 44.54 -69.54 15.50
CA GLU A 307 44.39 -70.51 14.39
C GLU A 307 42.94 -70.66 13.92
N GLU A 308 41.99 -70.60 14.85
CA GLU A 308 40.55 -70.61 14.58
C GLU A 308 40.10 -69.40 13.73
N ASN A 309 40.52 -68.19 14.08
CA ASN A 309 40.23 -67.00 13.29
C ASN A 309 40.95 -67.03 11.94
N GLN A 310 42.17 -67.58 11.84
CA GLN A 310 42.85 -67.77 10.55
C GLN A 310 42.04 -68.70 9.62
N GLN A 311 41.48 -69.80 10.15
CA GLN A 311 40.62 -70.71 9.38
C GLN A 311 39.29 -70.03 9.00
N ARG A 312 38.54 -69.48 9.97
CA ARG A 312 37.21 -68.88 9.73
C ARG A 312 37.24 -67.65 8.84
N LEU A 313 38.30 -66.83 8.90
CA LEU A 313 38.49 -65.65 8.06
C LEU A 313 39.23 -65.96 6.74
N GLN A 314 39.64 -67.22 6.52
CA GLN A 314 40.37 -67.69 5.34
C GLN A 314 41.73 -66.96 5.11
N ILE A 315 42.49 -66.70 6.18
CA ILE A 315 43.75 -65.93 6.16
C ILE A 315 44.96 -66.84 6.38
N ASP A 316 45.75 -67.13 5.33
CA ASP A 316 47.08 -67.74 5.49
C ASP A 316 48.15 -66.70 5.81
N LEU A 317 48.61 -66.68 7.07
CA LEU A 317 49.68 -65.78 7.52
C LEU A 317 51.02 -65.95 6.80
N LYS A 318 51.27 -67.04 6.05
CA LYS A 318 52.45 -67.15 5.18
C LYS A 318 52.30 -66.26 3.95
N LEU A 319 51.18 -66.39 3.22
CA LEU A 319 50.85 -65.55 2.08
C LEU A 319 50.79 -64.06 2.45
N ILE A 320 50.19 -63.71 3.61
CA ILE A 320 50.20 -62.33 4.13
C ILE A 320 51.64 -61.80 4.29
N LYS A 321 52.54 -62.60 4.87
CA LYS A 321 53.95 -62.21 5.09
C LYS A 321 54.74 -62.12 3.77
N GLU A 322 54.42 -62.94 2.78
CA GLU A 322 55.00 -62.87 1.44
C GLU A 322 54.56 -61.61 0.69
N ARG A 323 53.24 -61.38 0.59
CA ARG A 323 52.66 -60.17 -0.03
C ARG A 323 53.23 -58.89 0.61
N ALA A 324 53.28 -58.85 1.94
CA ALA A 324 53.89 -57.75 2.69
C ALA A 324 55.40 -57.57 2.45
N ARG A 325 56.12 -58.59 1.96
CA ARG A 325 57.54 -58.47 1.58
C ARG A 325 57.70 -57.87 0.18
N ARG A 326 56.83 -58.25 -0.76
CA ARG A 326 56.82 -57.74 -2.15
C ARG A 326 56.54 -56.23 -2.22
N LEU A 327 55.60 -55.75 -1.39
CA LEU A 327 55.26 -54.32 -1.28
C LEU A 327 56.36 -53.43 -0.68
N LYS A 328 57.51 -53.98 -0.24
CA LYS A 328 58.67 -53.22 0.29
C LYS A 328 59.73 -52.92 -0.76
N GLN A 329 59.44 -53.12 -2.05
CA GLN A 329 60.33 -52.74 -3.14
C GLN A 329 60.56 -51.21 -3.19
N PRO A 330 61.76 -50.73 -3.60
CA PRO A 330 62.07 -49.30 -3.67
C PRO A 330 61.08 -48.50 -4.54
N GLY A 331 60.75 -47.27 -4.12
CA GLY A 331 59.85 -46.36 -4.84
C GLY A 331 58.36 -46.72 -4.81
N PHE A 332 57.97 -47.89 -4.28
CA PHE A 332 56.57 -48.30 -4.24
C PHE A 332 55.70 -47.39 -3.35
N ALA A 333 56.21 -46.99 -2.18
CA ALA A 333 55.52 -46.05 -1.30
C ALA A 333 55.26 -44.69 -1.99
N ASP A 334 56.24 -44.20 -2.77
CA ASP A 334 56.13 -42.95 -3.52
C ASP A 334 55.17 -43.07 -4.71
N LYS A 335 55.15 -44.23 -5.40
CA LYS A 335 54.15 -44.56 -6.45
C LYS A 335 52.73 -44.44 -5.90
N VAL A 336 52.47 -45.03 -4.73
CA VAL A 336 51.16 -45.00 -4.07
C VAL A 336 50.83 -43.59 -3.53
N ALA A 337 51.78 -42.90 -2.89
CA ALA A 337 51.57 -41.54 -2.40
C ALA A 337 51.27 -40.55 -3.55
N ARG A 338 51.91 -40.72 -4.71
CA ARG A 338 51.62 -39.92 -5.92
C ARG A 338 50.20 -40.15 -6.43
N ALA A 339 49.69 -41.38 -6.46
CA ALA A 339 48.32 -41.67 -6.90
C ALA A 339 47.28 -40.87 -6.10
N TYR A 340 47.39 -40.87 -4.76
CA TYR A 340 46.52 -40.08 -3.89
C TYR A 340 46.74 -38.56 -3.95
N SER A 341 47.81 -38.09 -4.61
CA SER A 341 48.12 -36.64 -4.73
C SER A 341 47.39 -35.95 -5.89
N GLN A 342 46.79 -36.70 -6.81
CA GLN A 342 46.23 -36.16 -8.06
C GLN A 342 44.83 -35.56 -7.89
N ARG A 343 44.05 -36.03 -6.91
CA ARG A 343 42.69 -35.55 -6.65
C ARG A 343 42.71 -34.22 -5.89
N LYS A 344 42.40 -33.13 -6.58
CA LYS A 344 41.93 -31.89 -5.93
C LYS A 344 40.46 -32.06 -5.57
N ASN A 345 40.09 -31.68 -4.35
CA ASN A 345 38.67 -31.39 -4.06
C ASN A 345 38.28 -30.15 -4.86
N GLN A 346 37.08 -30.18 -5.45
CA GLN A 346 36.43 -28.95 -5.89
C GLN A 346 35.79 -28.29 -4.66
N PRO A 347 35.77 -26.95 -4.56
CA PRO A 347 35.04 -26.27 -3.49
C PRO A 347 33.54 -26.52 -3.63
N ALA A 348 32.80 -26.41 -2.53
CA ALA A 348 31.34 -26.53 -2.56
C ALA A 348 30.71 -25.38 -3.35
N VAL A 349 29.61 -25.67 -4.06
CA VAL A 349 28.83 -24.68 -4.82
C VAL A 349 28.07 -23.74 -3.88
N ASP A 350 27.68 -24.23 -2.70
CA ASP A 350 26.91 -23.50 -1.70
C ASP A 350 27.58 -23.54 -0.31
N VAL A 351 27.37 -22.47 0.48
CA VAL A 351 28.00 -22.29 1.80
C VAL A 351 27.60 -23.32 2.85
N ASP A 352 26.38 -23.90 2.79
CA ASP A 352 25.92 -24.92 3.74
C ASP A 352 26.75 -26.21 3.59
N ALA A 353 27.15 -26.54 2.36
CA ALA A 353 28.01 -27.68 2.03
C ALA A 353 29.51 -27.39 2.24
N ALA A 354 29.92 -26.12 2.35
CA ALA A 354 31.31 -25.68 2.34
C ALA A 354 32.12 -25.92 3.65
N LEU A 355 31.64 -26.74 4.59
CA LEU A 355 32.29 -27.05 5.88
C LEU A 355 33.78 -27.42 5.71
N TYR A 356 34.09 -28.25 4.72
CA TYR A 356 35.42 -28.82 4.52
C TYR A 356 36.33 -28.02 3.58
N ASP A 357 35.88 -26.86 3.07
CA ASP A 357 36.69 -26.00 2.19
C ASP A 357 37.74 -25.17 2.96
N GLY A 358 37.59 -25.02 4.28
CA GLY A 358 38.56 -24.36 5.14
C GLY A 358 38.13 -24.24 6.60
N PHE A 359 39.11 -24.27 7.51
CA PHE A 359 38.88 -24.07 8.95
C PHE A 359 38.73 -22.58 9.31
N LEU A 360 37.82 -22.30 10.25
CA LEU A 360 37.62 -20.95 10.81
C LEU A 360 38.88 -20.48 11.53
N GLN A 361 39.16 -19.18 11.42
CA GLN A 361 40.27 -18.52 12.12
C GLN A 361 39.85 -18.12 13.53
N ASP A 362 40.81 -17.92 14.43
CA ASP A 362 40.52 -17.64 15.85
C ASP A 362 39.76 -16.32 16.06
N ASP A 363 40.01 -15.30 15.22
CA ASP A 363 39.24 -14.05 15.17
C ASP A 363 37.74 -14.31 14.91
N ASP A 364 37.43 -15.05 13.84
CA ASP A 364 36.05 -15.34 13.44
C ASP A 364 35.36 -16.28 14.43
N ARG A 365 36.07 -17.27 15.01
CA ARG A 365 35.54 -18.09 16.11
C ARG A 365 35.14 -17.22 17.30
N SER A 366 35.96 -16.22 17.64
CA SER A 366 35.68 -15.30 18.75
C SER A 366 34.46 -14.41 18.45
N ARG A 367 34.28 -13.99 17.19
CA ARG A 367 33.08 -13.27 16.74
C ARG A 367 31.83 -14.14 16.83
N CYS A 368 31.89 -15.39 16.37
CA CYS A 368 30.78 -16.34 16.51
C CYS A 368 30.38 -16.58 17.97
N ALA A 369 31.35 -16.68 18.88
CA ALA A 369 31.07 -16.82 20.32
C ALA A 369 30.31 -15.60 20.89
N ALA A 370 30.73 -14.37 20.54
CA ALA A 370 30.05 -13.15 20.97
C ALA A 370 28.60 -13.04 20.43
N LEU A 371 28.35 -13.48 19.19
CA LEU A 371 26.99 -13.57 18.66
C LEU A 371 26.11 -14.54 19.50
N HIS A 372 26.65 -15.69 19.90
CA HIS A 372 25.91 -16.63 20.75
C HIS A 372 25.63 -16.08 22.16
N GLU A 373 26.52 -15.25 22.72
CA GLU A 373 26.26 -14.53 23.98
C GLU A 373 25.10 -13.52 23.86
N GLU A 374 25.05 -12.75 22.76
CA GLU A 374 23.94 -11.83 22.49
C GLU A 374 22.61 -12.56 22.20
N LEU A 375 22.65 -13.70 21.49
CA LEU A 375 21.48 -14.55 21.25
C LEU A 375 20.90 -15.13 22.54
N ILE A 376 21.74 -15.53 23.51
CA ILE A 376 21.31 -15.93 24.85
C ILE A 376 20.61 -14.77 25.58
N ALA A 377 21.05 -13.53 25.33
CA ALA A 377 20.44 -12.31 25.85
C ALA A 377 19.24 -11.78 25.00
N GLY A 378 18.76 -12.58 24.04
CA GLY A 378 17.57 -12.28 23.23
C GLY A 378 17.79 -11.20 22.15
N ARG A 379 19.03 -10.95 21.73
CA ARG A 379 19.38 -9.93 20.73
C ARG A 379 20.09 -10.55 19.53
N TRP A 380 19.87 -9.96 18.36
CA TRP A 380 20.70 -10.19 17.19
C TRP A 380 21.75 -9.09 17.09
N GLN A 381 23.01 -9.46 16.85
CA GLN A 381 24.10 -8.50 16.59
C GLN A 381 24.73 -8.81 15.24
N ASP A 382 24.69 -7.84 14.32
CA ASP A 382 25.39 -7.98 13.05
C ASP A 382 26.89 -7.81 13.26
N LEU A 383 27.64 -8.86 12.93
CA LEU A 383 29.09 -8.91 13.02
C LEU A 383 29.68 -8.98 11.62
N ASP A 384 30.67 -8.11 11.36
CA ASP A 384 31.58 -8.32 10.23
C ASP A 384 32.33 -9.65 10.45
N PHE A 385 32.39 -10.51 9.45
CA PHE A 385 33.22 -11.72 9.46
C PHE A 385 34.31 -11.65 8.37
N ARG A 386 35.50 -12.15 8.67
CA ARG A 386 36.60 -12.20 7.70
C ARG A 386 36.40 -13.33 6.69
N ASP A 387 35.90 -14.47 7.13
CA ASP A 387 35.44 -15.54 6.24
C ASP A 387 34.06 -15.19 5.63
N LYS A 388 34.02 -15.06 4.29
CA LYS A 388 32.80 -14.70 3.54
C LYS A 388 31.67 -15.72 3.68
N ARG A 389 31.95 -16.98 4.01
CA ARG A 389 30.92 -18.01 4.22
C ARG A 389 30.03 -17.65 5.40
N LEU A 390 30.61 -17.07 6.46
CA LEU A 390 29.92 -16.78 7.72
C LEU A 390 28.84 -15.71 7.58
N HIS A 391 29.01 -14.72 6.71
CA HIS A 391 27.97 -13.71 6.41
C HIS A 391 26.68 -14.38 5.91
N THR A 392 26.80 -15.25 4.90
CA THR A 392 25.65 -15.98 4.34
C THR A 392 25.06 -16.97 5.35
N LEU A 393 25.92 -17.69 6.09
CA LEU A 393 25.46 -18.63 7.13
C LEU A 393 24.73 -17.90 8.27
N ALA A 394 25.20 -16.74 8.72
CA ALA A 394 24.53 -15.92 9.72
C ALA A 394 23.13 -15.48 9.26
N ALA A 395 23.00 -15.00 8.02
CA ALA A 395 21.70 -14.62 7.45
C ALA A 395 20.72 -15.83 7.36
N ARG A 396 21.21 -17.01 6.95
CA ARG A 396 20.40 -18.24 6.92
C ARG A 396 20.04 -18.74 8.31
N MET A 397 20.96 -18.68 9.27
CA MET A 397 20.74 -19.02 10.68
C MET A 397 19.69 -18.11 11.31
N LYS A 398 19.75 -16.79 11.03
CA LYS A 398 18.74 -15.80 11.42
C LYS A 398 17.36 -16.20 10.91
N ALA A 399 17.25 -16.52 9.63
CA ALA A 399 15.96 -16.86 9.03
C ALA A 399 15.40 -18.20 9.52
N ARG A 400 16.23 -19.25 9.60
CA ARG A 400 15.83 -20.59 10.04
C ARG A 400 15.45 -20.66 11.52
N SER A 401 16.23 -20.02 12.40
CA SER A 401 16.06 -20.16 13.86
C SER A 401 15.42 -18.95 14.55
N TYR A 402 15.45 -17.76 13.93
CA TYR A 402 14.97 -16.51 14.50
C TYR A 402 14.13 -15.67 13.51
N PRO A 403 13.13 -16.24 12.80
CA PRO A 403 12.40 -15.54 11.74
C PRO A 403 11.68 -14.27 12.21
N ALA A 404 11.33 -14.18 13.50
CA ALA A 404 10.75 -12.99 14.13
C ALA A 404 11.71 -11.79 14.25
N LEU A 405 13.01 -11.97 13.96
CA LEU A 405 14.03 -10.91 13.96
C LEU A 405 14.40 -10.42 12.55
N LEU A 406 13.75 -10.93 11.50
CA LEU A 406 13.98 -10.53 10.11
C LEU A 406 13.23 -9.24 9.75
N ASP A 407 13.91 -8.28 9.11
CA ASP A 407 13.23 -7.15 8.45
C ASP A 407 12.55 -7.55 7.11
N GLU A 408 11.80 -6.64 6.50
CA GLU A 408 11.05 -6.91 5.26
C GLU A 408 11.96 -7.30 4.08
N ALA A 409 13.16 -6.71 3.98
CA ALA A 409 14.12 -7.00 2.94
C ALA A 409 14.79 -8.37 3.17
N GLU A 410 15.13 -8.70 4.41
CA GLU A 410 15.63 -10.03 4.81
C GLU A 410 14.57 -11.12 4.55
N GLN A 411 13.32 -10.89 4.95
CA GLN A 411 12.19 -11.80 4.67
C GLN A 411 11.96 -12.00 3.16
N LYS A 412 12.24 -10.99 2.34
CA LYS A 412 12.17 -11.10 0.87
C LYS A 412 13.36 -11.87 0.29
N GLN A 413 14.58 -11.62 0.79
CA GLN A 413 15.77 -12.37 0.40
C GLN A 413 15.66 -13.85 0.77
N TRP A 414 15.15 -14.15 1.97
CA TRP A 414 14.92 -15.53 2.42
C TRP A 414 13.92 -16.26 1.52
N ARG A 415 12.73 -15.69 1.28
CA ARG A 415 11.73 -16.28 0.37
C ARG A 415 12.29 -16.54 -1.03
N ASN A 416 13.03 -15.58 -1.59
CA ASN A 416 13.68 -15.76 -2.89
C ASN A 416 14.70 -16.91 -2.88
N PHE A 417 15.49 -17.06 -1.80
CA PHE A 417 16.42 -18.18 -1.64
C PHE A 417 15.70 -19.53 -1.52
N VAL A 418 14.65 -19.62 -0.68
CA VAL A 418 13.83 -20.84 -0.52
C VAL A 418 13.26 -21.28 -1.87
N ILE A 419 12.61 -20.38 -2.61
CA ILE A 419 12.05 -20.67 -3.94
C ILE A 419 13.16 -21.13 -4.91
N THR A 420 14.25 -20.35 -5.04
CA THR A 420 15.37 -20.68 -5.94
C THR A 420 16.01 -22.04 -5.62
N LYS A 421 16.04 -22.43 -4.34
CA LYS A 421 16.57 -23.73 -3.89
C LYS A 421 15.59 -24.86 -4.18
N LEU A 422 14.31 -24.71 -3.84
CA LEU A 422 13.32 -25.79 -3.98
C LEU A 422 12.86 -26.02 -5.43
N GLU A 423 12.93 -25.01 -6.30
CA GLU A 423 12.66 -25.14 -7.74
C GLU A 423 13.91 -25.50 -8.57
N GLY A 424 15.12 -25.31 -8.01
CA GLY A 424 16.39 -25.47 -8.73
C GLY A 424 16.96 -26.90 -8.67
N ASP A 425 17.59 -27.31 -9.78
CA ASP A 425 18.40 -28.54 -9.82
C ASP A 425 19.67 -28.40 -8.95
N GLY A 426 19.99 -29.43 -8.16
CA GLY A 426 21.16 -29.45 -7.28
C GLY A 426 21.36 -30.80 -6.58
N ASP A 427 22.36 -30.88 -5.69
CA ASP A 427 22.67 -32.10 -4.90
C ASP A 427 21.66 -32.38 -3.76
N TRP A 428 20.55 -31.64 -3.68
CA TRP A 428 19.52 -31.71 -2.63
C TRP A 428 18.15 -32.10 -3.22
N LEU A 429 17.24 -32.54 -2.35
CA LEU A 429 15.86 -32.87 -2.75
C LEU A 429 15.08 -31.59 -3.07
N ASN A 430 14.87 -31.34 -4.37
CA ASN A 430 14.01 -30.27 -4.90
C ASN A 430 12.55 -30.74 -5.02
N LEU A 431 11.63 -29.82 -5.32
CA LEU A 431 10.18 -30.08 -5.31
C LEU A 431 9.76 -31.10 -6.37
N ARG A 432 10.28 -31.01 -7.61
CA ARG A 432 9.99 -31.95 -8.70
C ARG A 432 10.38 -33.38 -8.33
N ASP A 433 11.58 -33.54 -7.79
CA ASP A 433 12.13 -34.86 -7.45
C ASP A 433 11.52 -35.40 -6.14
N TYR A 434 11.01 -34.53 -5.26
CA TYR A 434 10.16 -34.88 -4.12
C TYR A 434 8.78 -35.39 -4.56
N GLU A 435 8.09 -34.65 -5.44
CA GLU A 435 6.77 -35.05 -5.98
C GLU A 435 6.85 -36.41 -6.69
N ALA A 436 7.85 -36.62 -7.54
CA ALA A 436 8.08 -37.90 -8.22
C ALA A 436 8.35 -39.05 -7.23
N LEU A 437 9.07 -38.79 -6.13
CA LEU A 437 9.34 -39.79 -5.08
C LEU A 437 8.09 -40.09 -4.24
N ILE A 438 7.24 -39.08 -3.98
CA ILE A 438 5.94 -39.25 -3.34
C ILE A 438 5.02 -40.13 -4.20
N GLU A 439 4.91 -39.86 -5.51
CA GLU A 439 4.13 -40.68 -6.44
C GLU A 439 4.66 -42.13 -6.51
N GLN A 440 5.98 -42.31 -6.61
CA GLN A 440 6.62 -43.63 -6.64
C GLN A 440 6.33 -44.46 -5.37
N LEU A 441 6.24 -43.82 -4.21
CA LEU A 441 5.94 -44.48 -2.93
C LEU A 441 4.45 -44.78 -2.78
N PHE A 442 3.56 -43.89 -3.18
CA PHE A 442 2.11 -44.15 -3.21
C PHE A 442 1.71 -45.29 -4.17
N ALA A 443 2.52 -45.54 -5.20
CA ALA A 443 2.32 -46.66 -6.13
C ALA A 443 2.72 -48.04 -5.55
N GLN A 444 3.30 -48.12 -4.34
CA GLN A 444 3.71 -49.40 -3.74
C GLN A 444 2.52 -50.13 -3.08
N PRO A 445 2.28 -51.41 -3.38
CA PRO A 445 1.05 -52.11 -2.98
C PRO A 445 0.97 -52.48 -1.48
N ASP A 446 2.11 -52.51 -0.78
CA ASP A 446 2.24 -53.16 0.54
C ASP A 446 2.50 -52.20 1.72
N MET A 447 2.15 -50.90 1.60
CA MET A 447 2.31 -49.94 2.72
C MET A 447 1.37 -50.23 3.90
N SER A 448 1.88 -50.08 5.13
CA SER A 448 1.06 -50.15 6.35
C SER A 448 0.11 -48.96 6.47
N VAL A 449 -0.92 -49.07 7.32
CA VAL A 449 -1.86 -47.96 7.60
C VAL A 449 -1.15 -46.73 8.16
N GLU A 450 -0.14 -46.93 9.00
CA GLU A 450 0.66 -45.86 9.61
C GLU A 450 1.57 -45.21 8.57
N GLN A 451 2.21 -46.00 7.71
CA GLN A 451 3.00 -45.53 6.57
C GLN A 451 2.14 -44.73 5.58
N HIS A 452 0.91 -45.18 5.30
CA HIS A 452 -0.03 -44.47 4.44
C HIS A 452 -0.46 -43.12 5.04
N GLN A 453 -0.65 -43.03 6.36
CA GLN A 453 -0.90 -41.76 7.05
C GLN A 453 0.31 -40.82 7.06
N ILE A 454 1.53 -41.36 7.15
CA ILE A 454 2.77 -40.58 7.01
C ILE A 454 2.88 -40.03 5.58
N MET A 455 2.70 -40.87 4.57
CA MET A 455 2.72 -40.46 3.15
C MET A 455 1.65 -39.43 2.82
N GLN A 456 0.44 -39.57 3.37
CA GLN A 456 -0.62 -38.57 3.22
C GLN A 456 -0.18 -37.21 3.79
N LYS A 457 0.35 -37.17 5.03
CA LYS A 457 0.88 -35.95 5.68
C LYS A 457 2.12 -35.35 5.02
N LEU A 458 2.76 -36.05 4.09
CA LEU A 458 3.90 -35.59 3.30
C LEU A 458 3.45 -35.02 1.95
N ALA A 459 2.46 -35.64 1.30
CA ALA A 459 1.81 -35.10 0.09
C ALA A 459 0.89 -33.91 0.39
N GLU A 460 0.36 -33.81 1.61
CA GLU A 460 -0.48 -32.71 2.11
C GLU A 460 0.35 -31.43 2.39
N HIS A 461 0.89 -30.80 1.34
CA HIS A 461 1.44 -29.45 1.40
C HIS A 461 0.32 -28.41 1.59
N GLY A 462 0.11 -28.00 2.84
CA GLY A 462 -1.01 -27.18 3.24
C GLY A 462 -0.94 -25.75 2.69
N VAL A 463 -2.10 -25.26 2.27
CA VAL A 463 -2.24 -23.92 1.70
C VAL A 463 -2.05 -22.87 2.79
N SER A 464 -1.02 -22.03 2.63
CA SER A 464 -0.76 -20.91 3.54
C SER A 464 -1.07 -19.58 2.87
N LYS A 465 -1.62 -18.65 3.65
CA LYS A 465 -1.89 -17.27 3.24
C LYS A 465 -1.52 -16.26 4.31
N ARG A 466 -0.69 -15.28 3.93
CA ARG A 466 -0.27 -14.14 4.74
C ARG A 466 -0.76 -12.83 4.10
N TYR A 467 -1.17 -11.88 4.93
CA TYR A 467 -1.38 -10.49 4.55
C TYR A 467 -0.47 -9.64 5.43
N ASP A 468 0.43 -8.90 4.81
CA ASP A 468 1.50 -8.16 5.49
C ASP A 468 2.27 -9.08 6.47
N GLN A 469 2.22 -8.81 7.77
CA GLN A 469 2.83 -9.64 8.82
C GLN A 469 1.89 -10.71 9.43
N LEU A 470 0.61 -10.75 9.03
CA LEU A 470 -0.39 -11.64 9.61
C LEU A 470 -0.61 -12.88 8.74
N THR A 471 -0.23 -14.06 9.26
CA THR A 471 -0.68 -15.34 8.71
C THR A 471 -2.17 -15.54 9.03
N VAL A 472 -2.99 -15.68 7.98
CA VAL A 472 -4.46 -15.83 8.06
C VAL A 472 -4.90 -17.25 7.72
N LEU A 473 -4.11 -17.99 6.94
CA LEU A 473 -4.18 -19.45 6.79
C LEU A 473 -2.75 -20.00 6.89
N ASP A 474 -2.57 -21.11 7.59
CA ASP A 474 -1.28 -21.67 7.96
C ASP A 474 -1.34 -23.19 7.80
N ASP A 475 -0.64 -23.73 6.80
CA ASP A 475 -0.55 -25.16 6.48
C ASP A 475 -1.93 -25.86 6.39
N VAL A 476 -2.85 -25.31 5.57
CA VAL A 476 -4.23 -25.80 5.44
C VAL A 476 -4.38 -26.86 4.34
N SER A 477 -4.36 -28.13 4.74
CA SER A 477 -4.68 -29.29 3.89
C SER A 477 -6.10 -29.81 4.18
N VAL A 478 -6.96 -29.89 3.15
CA VAL A 478 -8.28 -30.56 3.23
C VAL A 478 -8.86 -30.84 1.85
N ASN A 479 -9.41 -32.05 1.65
CA ASN A 479 -10.20 -32.41 0.48
C ASN A 479 -11.70 -32.33 0.82
N CYS A 480 -12.48 -31.62 -0.01
CA CYS A 480 -13.93 -31.47 0.18
C CYS A 480 -14.70 -32.37 -0.81
N PRO A 481 -15.71 -33.15 -0.37
CA PRO A 481 -16.47 -34.03 -1.26
C PRO A 481 -17.34 -33.26 -2.27
N SER A 482 -17.40 -33.76 -3.51
CA SER A 482 -18.25 -33.24 -4.58
C SER A 482 -19.72 -33.62 -4.39
N ALA A 483 -20.64 -32.83 -4.97
CA ALA A 483 -22.10 -32.94 -4.85
C ALA A 483 -22.66 -32.90 -3.40
N ALA A 484 -21.83 -32.54 -2.42
CA ALA A 484 -22.17 -32.40 -1.01
C ALA A 484 -22.08 -30.93 -0.53
N CYS A 485 -22.66 -30.65 0.63
CA CYS A 485 -22.43 -29.40 1.35
C CYS A 485 -21.35 -29.59 2.43
N THR A 486 -20.29 -28.79 2.37
CA THR A 486 -19.22 -28.73 3.38
C THR A 486 -19.31 -27.42 4.15
N ALA A 487 -19.52 -27.48 5.47
CA ALA A 487 -19.50 -26.29 6.31
C ALA A 487 -18.09 -25.97 6.83
N ILE A 488 -17.77 -24.69 6.96
CA ILE A 488 -16.53 -24.16 7.54
C ILE A 488 -16.91 -23.27 8.72
N VAL A 489 -16.60 -23.69 9.93
CA VAL A 489 -17.00 -23.03 11.19
C VAL A 489 -15.80 -22.58 12.00
N GLY A 490 -15.92 -21.46 12.70
CA GLY A 490 -14.86 -20.89 13.54
C GLY A 490 -15.10 -19.42 13.87
N ALA A 491 -14.24 -18.85 14.72
CA ALA A 491 -14.36 -17.46 15.15
C ALA A 491 -14.23 -16.46 13.98
N SER A 492 -14.67 -15.22 14.22
CA SER A 492 -14.37 -14.11 13.31
C SER A 492 -12.86 -13.91 13.20
N GLY A 493 -12.34 -13.73 11.98
CA GLY A 493 -10.90 -13.64 11.72
C GLY A 493 -10.14 -14.96 11.68
N SER A 494 -10.78 -16.14 11.81
CA SER A 494 -10.06 -17.42 11.81
C SER A 494 -9.54 -17.91 10.45
N GLY A 495 -9.83 -17.19 9.36
CA GLY A 495 -9.39 -17.51 7.98
C GLY A 495 -10.51 -17.90 7.00
N LYS A 496 -11.76 -18.10 7.49
CA LYS A 496 -12.88 -18.70 6.73
C LYS A 496 -13.14 -18.06 5.35
N THR A 497 -13.37 -16.74 5.32
CA THR A 497 -13.58 -15.95 4.10
C THR A 497 -12.37 -15.98 3.16
N THR A 498 -11.15 -16.02 3.70
CA THR A 498 -9.91 -16.14 2.91
C THR A 498 -9.81 -17.50 2.24
N MET A 499 -10.30 -18.57 2.87
CA MET A 499 -10.37 -19.91 2.28
C MET A 499 -11.33 -19.93 1.08
N LEU A 500 -12.51 -19.30 1.18
CA LEU A 500 -13.41 -19.13 0.02
C LEU A 500 -12.79 -18.26 -1.09
N GLN A 501 -12.06 -17.20 -0.73
CA GLN A 501 -11.38 -16.31 -1.69
C GLN A 501 -10.22 -16.98 -2.43
N LEU A 502 -9.55 -17.96 -1.80
CA LEU A 502 -8.56 -18.83 -2.44
C LEU A 502 -9.22 -19.80 -3.43
N VAL A 503 -10.31 -20.46 -3.03
CA VAL A 503 -11.09 -21.36 -3.90
C VAL A 503 -11.68 -20.61 -5.11
N ASN A 504 -12.10 -19.36 -4.94
CA ASN A 504 -12.53 -18.50 -6.06
C ASN A 504 -11.35 -17.84 -6.83
N GLY A 505 -10.12 -17.97 -6.35
CA GLY A 505 -8.94 -17.33 -6.95
C GLY A 505 -8.96 -15.79 -6.93
N VAL A 506 -9.77 -15.15 -6.07
CA VAL A 506 -9.68 -13.70 -5.77
C VAL A 506 -8.36 -13.40 -5.07
N VAL A 507 -7.91 -14.36 -4.25
CA VAL A 507 -6.66 -14.33 -3.51
C VAL A 507 -5.79 -15.49 -4.00
N ARG A 508 -4.48 -15.27 -4.12
CA ARG A 508 -3.49 -16.32 -4.43
C ARG A 508 -2.85 -16.83 -3.14
N PRO A 509 -2.58 -18.14 -3.00
CA PRO A 509 -1.81 -18.68 -1.88
C PRO A 509 -0.38 -18.13 -1.89
N ASP A 510 0.31 -18.15 -0.74
CA ASP A 510 1.74 -17.85 -0.66
C ASP A 510 2.61 -19.12 -0.64
N SER A 511 2.01 -20.26 -0.27
CA SER A 511 2.54 -21.62 -0.46
C SER A 511 1.39 -22.63 -0.52
N GLY A 512 1.67 -23.82 -1.07
CA GLY A 512 0.65 -24.86 -1.35
C GLY A 512 -0.16 -24.57 -2.62
N THR A 513 -0.99 -25.52 -3.04
CA THR A 513 -1.82 -25.38 -4.27
C THR A 513 -3.31 -25.50 -3.98
N VAL A 514 -4.13 -24.83 -4.80
CA VAL A 514 -5.60 -24.89 -4.72
C VAL A 514 -6.13 -25.47 -6.03
N LYS A 515 -6.89 -26.57 -5.94
CA LYS A 515 -7.55 -27.24 -7.06
C LYS A 515 -9.06 -27.20 -6.87
N VAL A 516 -9.80 -27.00 -7.96
CA VAL A 516 -11.26 -26.88 -8.00
C VAL A 516 -11.75 -27.43 -9.33
N PHE A 517 -12.78 -28.30 -9.31
CA PHE A 517 -13.15 -29.10 -10.50
C PHE A 517 -11.98 -29.96 -11.02
N ASP A 518 -11.09 -30.38 -10.11
CA ASP A 518 -9.81 -31.06 -10.36
C ASP A 518 -8.78 -30.26 -11.21
N GLU A 519 -9.15 -29.07 -11.68
CA GLU A 519 -8.27 -28.08 -12.32
C GLU A 519 -7.56 -27.21 -11.25
N GLN A 520 -6.30 -26.83 -11.46
CA GLN A 520 -5.64 -25.80 -10.63
C GLN A 520 -6.23 -24.42 -10.94
N VAL A 521 -6.43 -23.57 -9.92
CA VAL A 521 -6.98 -22.21 -10.09
C VAL A 521 -6.08 -21.38 -11.04
N PRO A 522 -6.51 -21.07 -12.29
CA PRO A 522 -5.60 -20.59 -13.34
C PRO A 522 -5.15 -19.15 -13.08
N ASP A 523 -3.89 -18.82 -13.38
CA ASP A 523 -3.34 -17.48 -13.19
C ASP A 523 -3.83 -16.46 -14.24
N SER A 524 -3.98 -16.89 -15.49
CA SER A 524 -4.56 -16.12 -16.59
C SER A 524 -6.05 -16.43 -16.78
N GLU A 525 -6.83 -15.43 -17.22
CA GLU A 525 -8.27 -15.57 -17.53
C GLU A 525 -9.12 -16.09 -16.35
N VAL A 526 -8.66 -15.87 -15.12
CA VAL A 526 -9.35 -16.28 -13.88
C VAL A 526 -10.77 -15.73 -13.79
N GLU A 527 -11.10 -14.63 -14.46
CA GLU A 527 -12.48 -14.13 -14.57
C GLU A 527 -13.43 -15.14 -15.23
N HIS A 528 -12.98 -15.90 -16.23
CA HIS A 528 -13.79 -16.93 -16.88
C HIS A 528 -13.95 -18.17 -15.99
N PHE A 529 -12.90 -18.54 -15.25
CA PHE A 529 -12.95 -19.59 -14.23
C PHE A 529 -13.94 -19.22 -13.10
N ARG A 530 -13.90 -17.99 -12.59
CA ARG A 530 -14.84 -17.49 -11.57
C ARG A 530 -16.29 -17.53 -12.03
N ARG A 531 -16.58 -17.31 -13.31
CA ARG A 531 -17.94 -17.44 -13.88
C ARG A 531 -18.49 -18.89 -13.85
N LYS A 532 -17.66 -19.92 -13.63
CA LYS A 532 -18.09 -21.30 -13.33
C LYS A 532 -18.62 -21.47 -11.89
N ILE A 533 -18.34 -20.52 -10.99
CA ILE A 533 -18.55 -20.60 -9.55
C ILE A 533 -19.61 -19.58 -9.12
N GLY A 534 -20.64 -20.01 -8.38
CA GLY A 534 -21.56 -19.10 -7.71
C GLY A 534 -20.94 -18.62 -6.41
N TYR A 535 -20.97 -17.32 -6.11
CA TYR A 535 -20.47 -16.80 -4.83
C TYR A 535 -21.47 -15.82 -4.21
N ALA A 536 -22.11 -16.26 -3.12
CA ALA A 536 -22.76 -15.37 -2.16
C ALA A 536 -21.71 -14.89 -1.15
N VAL A 537 -21.16 -13.70 -1.39
CA VAL A 537 -20.12 -13.04 -0.56
C VAL A 537 -20.72 -12.61 0.80
N GLN A 538 -19.86 -12.29 1.79
CA GLN A 538 -20.28 -11.95 3.15
C GLN A 538 -21.12 -10.66 3.19
N GLY A 539 -22.33 -10.77 3.77
CA GLY A 539 -23.37 -9.77 3.61
C GLY A 539 -23.91 -9.74 2.18
N ALA A 540 -25.15 -9.29 1.99
CA ALA A 540 -25.82 -9.43 0.69
C ALA A 540 -25.06 -8.83 -0.52
N ALA A 541 -24.18 -7.86 -0.27
CA ALA A 541 -23.18 -7.37 -1.22
C ALA A 541 -23.77 -7.02 -2.60
N LEU A 542 -24.93 -6.38 -2.61
CA LEU A 542 -25.62 -5.95 -3.81
C LEU A 542 -25.08 -4.58 -4.24
N PHE A 543 -24.90 -4.39 -5.54
CA PHE A 543 -24.50 -3.10 -6.10
C PHE A 543 -25.63 -2.08 -5.85
N PRO A 544 -25.40 -1.00 -5.07
CA PRO A 544 -26.48 -0.19 -4.51
C PRO A 544 -27.19 0.69 -5.55
N HIS A 545 -26.58 0.89 -6.72
CA HIS A 545 -27.12 1.58 -7.88
C HIS A 545 -27.87 0.68 -8.87
N MET A 546 -27.93 -0.64 -8.61
CA MET A 546 -28.62 -1.61 -9.45
C MET A 546 -29.86 -2.16 -8.73
N THR A 547 -30.95 -2.40 -9.47
CA THR A 547 -32.15 -3.06 -8.94
C THR A 547 -31.91 -4.53 -8.56
N ALA A 548 -32.88 -5.17 -7.91
CA ALA A 548 -32.85 -6.61 -7.59
C ALA A 548 -32.69 -7.47 -8.85
N TRP A 549 -33.44 -7.18 -9.92
CA TRP A 549 -33.27 -7.81 -11.24
C TRP A 549 -31.86 -7.64 -11.79
N GLU A 550 -31.34 -6.41 -11.76
CA GLU A 550 -30.04 -6.11 -12.36
C GLU A 550 -28.87 -6.75 -11.61
N ASN A 551 -28.96 -6.83 -10.28
CA ASN A 551 -27.98 -7.53 -9.45
C ASN A 551 -27.90 -9.02 -9.79
N VAL A 552 -29.04 -9.70 -9.91
CA VAL A 552 -29.09 -11.14 -10.24
C VAL A 552 -28.62 -11.40 -11.67
N THR A 553 -29.07 -10.59 -12.63
CA THR A 553 -28.80 -10.79 -14.06
C THR A 553 -27.50 -10.17 -14.57
N LEU A 554 -26.66 -9.58 -13.71
CA LEU A 554 -25.45 -8.85 -14.16
C LEU A 554 -24.51 -9.74 -14.97
N VAL A 555 -24.07 -10.88 -14.41
CA VAL A 555 -23.10 -11.75 -15.07
C VAL A 555 -23.73 -12.48 -16.27
N ALA A 556 -25.02 -12.84 -16.19
CA ALA A 556 -25.76 -13.42 -17.30
C ALA A 556 -25.84 -12.48 -18.52
N ARG A 557 -26.07 -11.18 -18.29
CA ARG A 557 -26.03 -10.14 -19.35
C ARG A 557 -24.62 -9.95 -19.93
N LEU A 558 -23.57 -10.12 -19.12
CA LEU A 558 -22.17 -10.06 -19.58
C LEU A 558 -21.73 -11.31 -20.35
N GLN A 559 -22.33 -12.48 -20.06
CA GLN A 559 -22.19 -13.71 -20.86
C GLN A 559 -23.06 -13.73 -22.13
N GLY A 560 -23.93 -12.72 -22.34
CA GLY A 560 -24.79 -12.63 -23.52
C GLY A 560 -25.98 -13.59 -23.53
N ILE A 561 -26.43 -14.08 -22.36
CA ILE A 561 -27.58 -14.98 -22.23
C ILE A 561 -28.85 -14.27 -22.73
N ALA A 562 -29.77 -15.02 -23.35
CA ALA A 562 -30.99 -14.48 -23.94
C ALA A 562 -31.93 -13.89 -22.86
N SER A 563 -32.65 -12.81 -23.21
CA SER A 563 -33.52 -12.11 -22.25
C SER A 563 -34.62 -13.00 -21.68
N ASP A 564 -35.21 -13.86 -22.51
CA ASP A 564 -36.32 -14.74 -22.13
C ASP A 564 -35.84 -15.89 -21.22
N GLU A 565 -34.61 -16.36 -21.44
CA GLU A 565 -33.94 -17.36 -20.60
C GLU A 565 -33.59 -16.77 -19.22
N MET A 566 -33.04 -15.55 -19.20
CA MET A 566 -32.80 -14.83 -17.94
C MET A 566 -34.10 -14.53 -17.20
N GLU A 567 -35.17 -14.18 -17.90
CA GLU A 567 -36.48 -13.93 -17.31
C GLU A 567 -37.05 -15.18 -16.64
N SER A 568 -37.10 -16.30 -17.36
CA SER A 568 -37.54 -17.60 -16.86
C SER A 568 -36.73 -18.06 -15.65
N ARG A 569 -35.39 -17.96 -15.71
CA ARG A 569 -34.51 -18.33 -14.60
C ARG A 569 -34.65 -17.41 -13.39
N TYR A 570 -34.84 -16.11 -13.59
CA TYR A 570 -35.07 -15.16 -12.50
C TYR A 570 -36.39 -15.45 -11.78
N GLN A 571 -37.48 -15.69 -12.52
CA GLN A 571 -38.79 -16.02 -11.96
C GLN A 571 -38.72 -17.31 -11.13
N GLN A 572 -38.06 -18.36 -11.65
CA GLN A 572 -37.82 -19.59 -10.91
C GLN A 572 -37.09 -19.32 -9.57
N LEU A 573 -35.96 -18.60 -9.61
CA LEU A 573 -35.16 -18.32 -8.41
C LEU A 573 -35.87 -17.43 -7.39
N VAL A 574 -36.72 -16.50 -7.84
CA VAL A 574 -37.59 -15.68 -6.98
C VAL A 574 -38.64 -16.54 -6.28
N GLN A 575 -39.27 -17.48 -6.99
CA GLN A 575 -40.25 -18.42 -6.44
C GLN A 575 -39.61 -19.40 -5.45
N ASP A 576 -38.48 -20.03 -5.82
CA ASP A 576 -37.74 -20.98 -4.98
C ASP A 576 -37.32 -20.33 -3.65
N MET A 577 -36.80 -19.09 -3.70
CA MET A 577 -36.35 -18.30 -2.54
C MET A 577 -37.46 -17.52 -1.82
N ASP A 578 -38.73 -17.77 -2.13
CA ASP A 578 -39.89 -17.20 -1.44
C ASP A 578 -39.94 -15.66 -1.46
N LEU A 579 -39.57 -15.05 -2.59
CA LEU A 579 -39.52 -13.60 -2.77
C LEU A 579 -40.78 -13.09 -3.51
N PRO A 580 -41.31 -11.91 -3.15
CA PRO A 580 -42.46 -11.33 -3.85
C PRO A 580 -42.04 -10.80 -5.23
N GLU A 581 -42.88 -10.98 -6.24
CA GLU A 581 -42.59 -10.59 -7.64
C GLU A 581 -42.24 -9.09 -7.80
N ASP A 582 -42.84 -8.23 -6.97
CA ASP A 582 -42.63 -6.78 -6.97
C ASP A 582 -41.24 -6.35 -6.50
N ILE A 583 -40.42 -7.27 -5.98
CA ILE A 583 -39.03 -7.02 -5.59
C ILE A 583 -38.17 -6.60 -6.78
N ARG A 584 -38.54 -7.02 -7.99
CA ARG A 584 -37.77 -6.88 -9.24
C ARG A 584 -37.13 -5.51 -9.44
N HIS A 585 -37.92 -4.46 -9.23
CA HIS A 585 -37.55 -3.06 -9.52
C HIS A 585 -36.97 -2.31 -8.32
N ARG A 586 -36.95 -2.92 -7.13
CA ARG A 586 -36.47 -2.29 -5.90
C ARG A 586 -34.94 -2.24 -5.88
N LEU A 587 -34.38 -1.15 -5.37
CA LEU A 587 -32.95 -1.01 -5.05
C LEU A 587 -32.63 -1.70 -3.72
N PRO A 588 -31.38 -2.12 -3.44
CA PRO A 588 -31.01 -2.78 -2.18
C PRO A 588 -31.44 -2.02 -0.92
N ARG A 589 -31.39 -0.69 -0.94
CA ARG A 589 -31.85 0.21 0.14
C ARG A 589 -33.36 0.12 0.46
N GLU A 590 -34.15 -0.49 -0.42
CA GLU A 590 -35.61 -0.69 -0.33
C GLU A 590 -35.98 -2.15 0.01
N LEU A 591 -34.97 -2.98 0.28
CA LEU A 591 -35.09 -4.39 0.65
C LEU A 591 -34.71 -4.61 2.12
N SER A 592 -35.40 -5.51 2.80
CA SER A 592 -34.98 -5.97 4.13
C SER A 592 -33.68 -6.79 4.05
N GLY A 593 -32.91 -6.89 5.15
CA GLY A 593 -31.63 -7.64 5.15
C GLY A 593 -31.76 -9.08 4.63
N GLY A 594 -32.80 -9.81 5.06
CA GLY A 594 -33.11 -11.14 4.56
C GLY A 594 -33.53 -11.18 3.08
N GLN A 595 -34.24 -10.16 2.57
CA GLN A 595 -34.54 -10.03 1.13
C GLN A 595 -33.27 -9.78 0.32
N GLN A 596 -32.37 -8.91 0.80
CA GLN A 596 -31.07 -8.68 0.15
C GLN A 596 -30.25 -9.97 0.09
N GLN A 597 -30.17 -10.74 1.18
CA GLN A 597 -29.43 -12.01 1.22
C GLN A 597 -30.00 -13.05 0.24
N ARG A 598 -31.33 -13.21 0.19
CA ARG A 598 -31.99 -14.07 -0.80
C ARG A 598 -31.69 -13.63 -2.24
N ILE A 599 -31.71 -12.32 -2.53
CA ILE A 599 -31.31 -11.79 -3.86
C ILE A 599 -29.82 -12.04 -4.16
N GLY A 600 -28.94 -11.97 -3.16
CA GLY A 600 -27.53 -12.35 -3.29
C GLY A 600 -27.33 -13.83 -3.62
N LEU A 601 -28.17 -14.70 -3.06
CA LEU A 601 -28.20 -16.14 -3.37
C LEU A 601 -28.79 -16.41 -4.76
N CYS A 602 -29.86 -15.73 -5.18
CA CYS A 602 -30.37 -15.78 -6.55
C CYS A 602 -29.27 -15.37 -7.57
N ARG A 603 -28.49 -14.32 -7.27
CA ARG A 603 -27.35 -13.90 -8.11
C ARG A 603 -26.31 -15.00 -8.25
N ALA A 604 -25.96 -15.70 -7.17
CA ALA A 604 -25.02 -16.80 -7.20
C ALA A 604 -25.54 -18.02 -8.00
N LEU A 605 -26.84 -18.31 -7.89
CA LEU A 605 -27.50 -19.45 -8.58
C LEU A 605 -27.92 -19.17 -10.04
N MET A 606 -27.81 -17.91 -10.50
CA MET A 606 -28.30 -17.47 -11.81
C MET A 606 -27.73 -18.28 -12.97
N LEU A 607 -26.44 -18.63 -12.92
CA LEU A 607 -25.71 -19.31 -14.01
C LEU A 607 -25.66 -20.85 -13.87
N LYS A 608 -26.41 -21.45 -12.93
CA LYS A 608 -26.34 -22.89 -12.61
C LYS A 608 -24.90 -23.40 -12.37
N PRO A 609 -24.17 -22.82 -11.41
CA PRO A 609 -22.76 -23.13 -11.18
C PRO A 609 -22.56 -24.53 -10.56
N SER A 610 -21.50 -25.22 -10.95
CA SER A 610 -21.17 -26.56 -10.39
C SER A 610 -20.63 -26.52 -8.96
N LEU A 611 -20.20 -25.34 -8.50
CA LEU A 611 -19.74 -25.04 -7.14
C LEU A 611 -20.36 -23.74 -6.64
N LEU A 612 -20.87 -23.76 -5.41
CA LEU A 612 -21.46 -22.61 -4.73
C LEU A 612 -20.67 -22.28 -3.46
N LEU A 613 -20.13 -21.07 -3.40
CA LEU A 613 -19.44 -20.51 -2.24
C LEU A 613 -20.40 -19.60 -1.49
N LEU A 614 -20.55 -19.81 -0.19
CA LEU A 614 -21.52 -19.13 0.66
C LEU A 614 -20.84 -18.60 1.91
N ASP A 615 -20.77 -17.28 2.06
CA ASP A 615 -20.13 -16.63 3.20
C ASP A 615 -21.18 -16.00 4.12
N GLU A 616 -21.50 -16.71 5.21
CA GLU A 616 -22.53 -16.36 6.20
C GLU A 616 -23.90 -15.96 5.57
N PRO A 617 -24.43 -16.75 4.60
CA PRO A 617 -25.50 -16.35 3.68
C PRO A 617 -26.85 -16.04 4.34
N PHE A 618 -27.09 -16.52 5.57
CA PHE A 618 -28.35 -16.38 6.30
C PHE A 618 -28.25 -15.52 7.56
N SER A 619 -27.10 -14.88 7.78
CA SER A 619 -26.77 -14.10 8.99
C SER A 619 -27.75 -12.96 9.32
N ALA A 620 -28.34 -12.31 8.31
CA ALA A 620 -29.27 -11.18 8.46
C ALA A 620 -30.76 -11.57 8.32
N VAL A 621 -31.08 -12.87 8.36
CA VAL A 621 -32.45 -13.38 8.43
C VAL A 621 -32.88 -13.52 9.89
N ASP A 622 -34.13 -13.14 10.20
CA ASP A 622 -34.76 -13.38 11.50
C ASP A 622 -34.71 -14.88 11.91
N PRO A 623 -34.42 -15.22 13.18
CA PRO A 623 -34.29 -16.61 13.63
C PRO A 623 -35.49 -17.52 13.37
N ILE A 624 -36.72 -16.98 13.29
CA ILE A 624 -37.93 -17.77 13.02
C ILE A 624 -37.97 -18.11 11.52
N THR A 625 -37.83 -17.11 10.65
CA THR A 625 -37.85 -17.30 9.18
C THR A 625 -36.64 -18.06 8.66
N ARG A 626 -35.56 -18.17 9.44
CA ARG A 626 -34.30 -18.81 9.01
C ARG A 626 -34.44 -20.31 8.74
N VAL A 627 -35.30 -21.02 9.47
CA VAL A 627 -35.48 -22.48 9.32
C VAL A 627 -36.10 -22.85 7.97
N ASP A 628 -37.14 -22.13 7.54
CA ASP A 628 -37.80 -22.37 6.25
C ASP A 628 -36.87 -22.07 5.06
N ILE A 629 -35.95 -21.12 5.21
CA ILE A 629 -34.92 -20.83 4.20
C ILE A 629 -33.87 -21.94 4.15
N TYR A 630 -33.43 -22.48 5.31
CA TYR A 630 -32.50 -23.60 5.33
C TYR A 630 -33.05 -24.81 4.55
N ASP A 631 -34.32 -25.17 4.78
CA ASP A 631 -34.92 -26.35 4.13
C ASP A 631 -35.15 -26.11 2.63
N ARG A 632 -35.53 -24.89 2.22
CA ARG A 632 -35.62 -24.51 0.79
C ARG A 632 -34.25 -24.47 0.10
N PHE A 633 -33.23 -23.94 0.77
CA PHE A 633 -31.87 -23.93 0.22
C PHE A 633 -31.33 -25.35 0.06
N ALA A 634 -31.48 -26.21 1.07
CA ALA A 634 -31.10 -27.62 0.99
C ALA A 634 -31.87 -28.36 -0.12
N TYR A 635 -33.14 -28.04 -0.34
CA TYR A 635 -33.90 -28.56 -1.49
C TYR A 635 -33.29 -28.14 -2.82
N VAL A 636 -33.04 -26.84 -3.05
CA VAL A 636 -32.45 -26.32 -4.30
C VAL A 636 -31.04 -26.87 -4.54
N GLN A 637 -30.20 -26.90 -3.50
CA GLN A 637 -28.82 -27.41 -3.56
C GLN A 637 -28.78 -28.90 -3.95
N LYS A 638 -29.70 -29.72 -3.42
CA LYS A 638 -29.82 -31.14 -3.77
C LYS A 638 -30.53 -31.38 -5.11
N HIS A 639 -31.44 -30.50 -5.54
CA HIS A 639 -32.15 -30.64 -6.81
C HIS A 639 -31.31 -30.20 -8.02
N GLU A 640 -30.46 -29.18 -7.87
CA GLU A 640 -29.51 -28.74 -8.91
C GLU A 640 -28.17 -29.52 -8.86
N GLY A 641 -27.95 -30.35 -7.82
CA GLY A 641 -26.77 -31.21 -7.67
C GLY A 641 -25.46 -30.47 -7.34
N VAL A 642 -25.56 -29.29 -6.72
CA VAL A 642 -24.45 -28.32 -6.63
C VAL A 642 -23.57 -28.55 -5.39
N SER A 643 -22.27 -28.79 -5.62
CA SER A 643 -21.26 -28.83 -4.55
C SER A 643 -21.23 -27.48 -3.83
N SER A 644 -21.21 -27.45 -2.49
CA SER A 644 -21.34 -26.18 -1.75
C SER A 644 -20.33 -26.05 -0.60
N LEU A 645 -19.63 -24.91 -0.52
CA LEU A 645 -18.82 -24.53 0.65
C LEU A 645 -19.54 -23.45 1.45
N LEU A 646 -19.94 -23.76 2.68
CA LEU A 646 -20.75 -22.92 3.57
C LEU A 646 -19.93 -22.43 4.76
N VAL A 647 -19.46 -21.18 4.70
CA VAL A 647 -18.92 -20.50 5.88
C VAL A 647 -20.06 -20.04 6.77
N THR A 648 -20.06 -20.45 8.04
CA THR A 648 -21.02 -19.98 9.04
C THR A 648 -20.40 -19.96 10.44
N HIS A 649 -20.98 -19.18 11.36
CA HIS A 649 -20.63 -19.17 12.77
C HIS A 649 -21.68 -19.90 13.64
N ASP A 650 -22.83 -20.31 13.09
CA ASP A 650 -23.85 -21.05 13.83
C ASP A 650 -23.69 -22.57 13.61
N LEU A 651 -23.27 -23.29 14.66
CA LEU A 651 -23.14 -24.75 14.63
C LEU A 651 -24.46 -25.47 14.32
N ARG A 652 -25.62 -24.83 14.52
CA ARG A 652 -26.95 -25.37 14.18
C ARG A 652 -27.26 -25.27 12.69
N GLU A 653 -26.72 -24.24 12.03
CA GLU A 653 -26.78 -24.06 10.57
C GLU A 653 -25.94 -25.15 9.90
N ALA A 654 -24.67 -25.26 10.29
CA ALA A 654 -23.77 -26.32 9.83
C ALA A 654 -24.39 -27.72 10.05
N ARG A 655 -24.84 -28.04 11.28
CA ARG A 655 -25.47 -29.32 11.59
C ARG A 655 -26.71 -29.67 10.73
N ARG A 656 -27.43 -28.67 10.22
CA ARG A 656 -28.64 -28.90 9.40
C ARG A 656 -28.35 -28.95 7.91
N LEU A 657 -27.37 -28.17 7.43
CA LEU A 657 -27.12 -27.98 6.00
C LEU A 657 -25.95 -28.80 5.45
N SER A 658 -24.92 -29.11 6.24
CA SER A 658 -23.70 -29.74 5.72
C SER A 658 -23.62 -31.25 5.98
N ASP A 659 -23.17 -31.99 4.96
CA ASP A 659 -22.83 -33.41 5.06
C ASP A 659 -21.40 -33.58 5.62
N TYR A 660 -20.51 -32.61 5.35
CA TYR A 660 -19.12 -32.54 5.85
C TYR A 660 -18.89 -31.24 6.66
N LEU A 661 -17.98 -31.26 7.63
CA LEU A 661 -17.70 -30.11 8.50
C LEU A 661 -16.18 -29.92 8.70
N ILE A 662 -15.74 -28.66 8.67
CA ILE A 662 -14.38 -28.19 8.91
C ILE A 662 -14.42 -27.14 10.03
N ILE A 663 -13.60 -27.30 11.07
CA ILE A 663 -13.43 -26.33 12.16
C ILE A 663 -12.09 -25.62 11.99
N LEU A 664 -12.11 -24.28 11.87
CA LEU A 664 -10.94 -23.45 11.55
C LEU A 664 -10.65 -22.41 12.66
N HIS A 665 -9.41 -22.37 13.15
CA HIS A 665 -8.96 -21.48 14.23
C HIS A 665 -7.55 -20.96 13.95
N LYS A 666 -7.34 -19.63 14.05
CA LYS A 666 -6.03 -18.97 13.82
C LYS A 666 -5.34 -19.44 12.53
N GLY A 667 -6.10 -19.60 11.45
CA GLY A 667 -5.61 -20.05 10.16
C GLY A 667 -5.34 -21.55 10.03
N ARG A 668 -5.48 -22.37 11.09
CA ARG A 668 -5.29 -23.83 11.04
C ARG A 668 -6.61 -24.59 11.19
N ILE A 669 -6.76 -25.69 10.46
CA ILE A 669 -7.86 -26.64 10.71
C ILE A 669 -7.60 -27.33 12.05
N GLN A 670 -8.63 -27.37 12.90
CA GLN A 670 -8.61 -28.04 14.20
C GLN A 670 -9.16 -29.47 14.11
N GLN A 671 -10.16 -29.65 13.25
CA GLN A 671 -10.86 -30.91 13.03
C GLN A 671 -11.65 -30.81 11.72
N HIS A 672 -11.73 -31.91 10.96
CA HIS A 672 -12.64 -32.04 9.82
C HIS A 672 -13.09 -33.49 9.65
N GLY A 673 -14.20 -33.71 8.93
CA GLY A 673 -14.83 -35.03 8.78
C GLY A 673 -16.31 -34.90 8.43
N SER A 674 -17.08 -35.98 8.58
CA SER A 674 -18.55 -35.87 8.45
C SER A 674 -19.11 -34.96 9.55
N THR A 675 -20.19 -34.23 9.26
CA THR A 675 -20.83 -33.35 10.24
C THR A 675 -21.32 -34.11 11.48
N VAL A 676 -21.58 -35.42 11.37
CA VAL A 676 -21.98 -36.28 12.50
C VAL A 676 -20.80 -36.57 13.42
N ASP A 677 -19.66 -36.94 12.86
CA ASP A 677 -18.47 -37.33 13.64
C ASP A 677 -17.84 -36.12 14.33
N VAL A 678 -17.66 -35.02 13.60
CA VAL A 678 -17.04 -33.79 14.11
C VAL A 678 -17.86 -33.14 15.24
N LEU A 679 -19.19 -33.25 15.19
CA LEU A 679 -20.08 -32.79 16.27
C LEU A 679 -20.33 -33.84 17.36
N GLY A 680 -19.91 -35.09 17.13
CA GLY A 680 -20.05 -36.20 18.09
C GLY A 680 -18.83 -36.36 19.01
N ALA A 681 -17.63 -36.03 18.52
CA ALA A 681 -16.37 -36.17 19.24
C ALA A 681 -15.47 -34.93 19.01
N PRO A 682 -15.64 -33.83 19.77
CA PRO A 682 -14.83 -32.62 19.61
C PRO A 682 -13.37 -32.86 20.02
N ALA A 683 -12.42 -32.40 19.20
CA ALA A 683 -11.00 -32.72 19.38
C ALA A 683 -10.27 -31.95 20.50
N ASN A 684 -10.74 -30.76 20.92
CA ASN A 684 -10.11 -29.97 21.98
C ASN A 684 -11.05 -28.90 22.61
N ASP A 685 -10.63 -28.37 23.77
CA ASP A 685 -11.33 -27.37 24.58
C ASP A 685 -11.71 -26.08 23.81
N TYR A 686 -10.95 -25.72 22.77
CA TYR A 686 -11.28 -24.54 21.97
C TYR A 686 -12.60 -24.74 21.19
N VAL A 687 -12.91 -25.96 20.74
CA VAL A 687 -14.20 -26.29 20.10
C VAL A 687 -15.38 -26.02 21.04
N GLU A 688 -15.21 -26.26 22.35
CA GLU A 688 -16.23 -25.97 23.37
C GLU A 688 -16.39 -24.45 23.62
N SER A 689 -15.31 -23.68 23.50
CA SER A 689 -15.25 -22.25 23.86
C SER A 689 -16.07 -21.30 22.98
N LEU A 690 -16.44 -21.72 21.76
CA LEU A 690 -17.06 -20.89 20.70
C LEU A 690 -18.49 -20.35 21.00
N ARG A 691 -19.00 -20.53 22.22
CA ARG A 691 -20.42 -20.37 22.59
C ARG A 691 -20.91 -18.97 23.00
N TRP A 692 -20.05 -17.93 23.02
CA TRP A 692 -20.24 -16.80 23.97
C TRP A 692 -20.12 -15.33 23.50
N LEU A 693 -19.95 -14.98 22.21
CA LEU A 693 -19.61 -13.57 21.81
C LEU A 693 -20.42 -12.97 20.62
N MET A 694 -21.35 -12.01 20.86
CA MET A 694 -22.03 -11.12 19.86
C MET A 694 -22.76 -9.85 20.47
N LEU A 695 -22.58 -8.57 19.98
CA LEU A 695 -23.50 -7.34 20.07
C LEU A 695 -22.97 -5.92 19.46
N VAL A 696 -23.77 -5.02 18.70
CA VAL A 696 -23.71 -3.45 18.36
C VAL A 696 -23.03 -2.81 17.02
N ALA A 697 -23.17 -1.58 16.32
CA ALA A 697 -24.15 -0.46 15.79
C ALA A 697 -23.58 0.72 14.76
N VAL A 698 -24.33 1.67 14.02
CA VAL A 698 -23.89 2.66 12.85
C VAL A 698 -24.80 3.98 12.38
N VAL A 699 -24.45 5.03 11.47
CA VAL A 699 -25.27 6.02 10.49
C VAL A 699 -24.67 7.44 9.83
N CYS A 700 -25.36 8.34 8.94
CA CYS A 700 -24.92 9.44 7.86
C CYS A 700 -25.84 10.80 7.52
N PHE A 701 -25.89 11.90 6.58
CA PHE A 701 -25.29 12.80 5.39
C PHE A 701 -26.19 14.13 4.88
N LEU A 702 -26.18 15.21 3.93
CA LEU A 702 -25.45 16.20 2.87
C LEU A 702 -26.36 17.51 2.29
N SER A 703 -26.32 18.59 1.34
CA SER A 703 -25.74 19.31 0.01
C SER A 703 -25.97 20.96 -0.40
N VAL A 704 -25.98 21.60 -1.70
CA VAL A 704 -25.65 23.12 -2.21
C VAL A 704 -26.27 23.92 -3.59
N SER A 705 -26.16 25.31 -4.00
CA SER A 705 -26.68 26.17 -5.28
C SER A 705 -26.13 27.70 -5.83
N LEU A 706 -26.61 28.50 -6.95
CA LEU A 706 -26.11 29.87 -7.71
C LEU A 706 -27.11 30.93 -8.57
N HIS A 707 -27.05 32.07 -9.49
CA HIS A 707 -26.27 32.95 -10.61
C HIS A 707 -26.87 34.40 -11.30
N ALA A 708 -26.22 35.39 -12.16
CA ALA A 708 -26.71 36.43 -13.34
C ALA A 708 -26.05 37.95 -13.83
N GLN A 709 -26.14 38.66 -15.11
CA GLN A 709 -25.65 40.16 -15.66
C GLN A 709 -25.79 40.86 -17.21
N THR A 710 -25.79 42.25 -17.65
CA THR A 710 -25.74 42.98 -19.12
C THR A 710 -25.20 44.39 -19.84
N ILE A 711 -25.80 45.65 -19.99
CA ILE A 711 -25.59 46.76 -21.10
C ILE A 711 -25.48 48.30 -20.68
N ARG A 712 -24.49 49.16 -21.06
CA ARG A 712 -23.89 50.12 -20.06
C ARG A 712 -23.93 51.69 -20.23
N ILE A 713 -24.46 52.42 -19.22
CA ILE A 713 -24.28 53.89 -19.03
C ILE A 713 -23.46 54.19 -17.74
N GLY A 714 -22.54 55.16 -17.80
CA GLY A 714 -21.59 55.48 -16.73
C GLY A 714 -21.94 56.71 -15.88
N SER A 715 -21.35 56.78 -14.67
CA SER A 715 -21.30 58.00 -13.86
C SER A 715 -20.00 58.09 -13.04
N LYS A 716 -19.61 59.33 -12.72
CA LYS A 716 -18.67 59.67 -11.64
C LYS A 716 -19.30 59.45 -10.26
N ASN A 717 -18.49 59.65 -9.22
CA ASN A 717 -18.76 59.15 -7.87
C ASN A 717 -19.36 60.16 -6.90
N PHE A 718 -20.13 61.14 -7.39
CA PHE A 718 -20.81 62.15 -6.58
C PHE A 718 -22.24 62.37 -7.05
N ASN A 719 -23.09 62.86 -6.14
CA ASN A 719 -24.55 62.76 -6.25
C ASN A 719 -25.12 63.33 -7.54
N GLU A 720 -24.71 64.53 -7.93
CA GLU A 720 -25.13 65.20 -9.16
C GLU A 720 -24.89 64.34 -10.41
N ASN A 721 -23.71 63.74 -10.54
CA ASN A 721 -23.39 62.90 -11.69
C ASN A 721 -24.19 61.58 -11.70
N TYR A 722 -24.52 61.03 -10.52
CA TYR A 722 -25.45 59.90 -10.40
C TYR A 722 -26.90 60.27 -10.79
N ILE A 723 -27.39 61.47 -10.41
CA ILE A 723 -28.73 61.94 -10.81
C ILE A 723 -28.77 62.10 -12.33
N LEU A 724 -27.79 62.79 -12.90
CA LEU A 724 -27.75 63.06 -14.35
C LEU A 724 -27.58 61.77 -15.16
N ALA A 725 -26.82 60.80 -14.65
CA ALA A 725 -26.72 59.48 -15.27
C ALA A 725 -28.04 58.67 -15.19
N GLU A 726 -28.86 58.82 -14.16
CA GLU A 726 -30.23 58.26 -14.12
C GLU A 726 -31.20 59.01 -15.05
N VAL A 727 -31.12 60.36 -15.13
CA VAL A 727 -31.91 61.16 -16.08
C VAL A 727 -31.60 60.71 -17.52
N VAL A 728 -30.31 60.55 -17.83
CA VAL A 728 -29.83 60.00 -19.10
C VAL A 728 -30.29 58.54 -19.30
N SER A 729 -30.23 57.69 -18.27
CA SER A 729 -30.65 56.28 -18.36
C SER A 729 -32.14 56.13 -18.63
N GLN A 730 -32.99 56.79 -17.85
CA GLN A 730 -34.45 56.66 -17.96
C GLN A 730 -35.01 57.35 -19.19
N LEU A 731 -34.44 58.49 -19.60
CA LEU A 731 -34.79 59.10 -20.88
C LEU A 731 -34.50 58.14 -22.04
N LEU A 732 -33.42 57.36 -21.97
CA LEU A 732 -33.10 56.37 -22.98
C LEU A 732 -33.95 55.09 -22.85
N GLU A 733 -34.28 54.63 -21.65
CA GLU A 733 -35.20 53.50 -21.44
C GLU A 733 -36.60 53.79 -21.98
N VAL A 734 -37.13 54.99 -21.73
CA VAL A 734 -38.42 55.46 -22.25
C VAL A 734 -38.38 55.70 -23.77
N ARG A 735 -37.20 55.97 -24.32
CA ARG A 735 -36.95 56.02 -25.78
C ARG A 735 -36.59 54.65 -26.38
N GLY A 736 -36.63 53.57 -25.59
CA GLY A 736 -36.57 52.17 -26.04
C GLY A 736 -35.23 51.43 -25.84
N PHE A 737 -34.26 52.00 -25.13
CA PHE A 737 -32.92 51.41 -24.93
C PHE A 737 -32.78 50.74 -23.56
N THR A 738 -32.24 49.52 -23.48
CA THR A 738 -32.19 48.76 -22.21
C THR A 738 -30.89 48.99 -21.43
N VAL A 739 -30.95 49.52 -20.20
CA VAL A 739 -29.77 50.09 -19.50
C VAL A 739 -29.36 49.35 -18.19
N GLU A 740 -28.22 48.64 -18.25
CA GLU A 740 -27.27 48.48 -17.13
C GLU A 740 -26.65 49.83 -16.76
N ARG A 741 -26.74 50.10 -15.46
CA ARG A 741 -26.26 51.32 -14.84
C ARG A 741 -24.86 51.07 -14.27
N LYS A 742 -23.82 51.30 -15.06
CA LYS A 742 -22.41 51.28 -14.63
C LYS A 742 -22.05 52.58 -13.90
N PHE A 743 -22.87 52.95 -12.92
CA PHE A 743 -22.64 54.16 -12.14
C PHE A 743 -21.55 53.94 -11.09
N GLY A 744 -20.78 54.98 -10.77
CA GLY A 744 -19.77 54.93 -9.70
C GLY A 744 -18.36 54.50 -10.15
N LEU A 745 -18.01 54.75 -11.42
CA LEU A 745 -16.76 54.33 -12.06
C LEU A 745 -15.48 54.99 -11.52
N GLY A 746 -15.59 56.15 -10.89
CA GLY A 746 -14.50 56.84 -10.22
C GLY A 746 -14.47 58.35 -10.48
N GLY A 747 -13.26 58.89 -10.61
CA GLY A 747 -13.03 60.27 -11.04
C GLY A 747 -13.09 60.43 -12.56
N THR A 748 -12.98 61.70 -12.99
CA THR A 748 -12.97 62.16 -14.39
C THR A 748 -12.23 61.24 -15.35
N LEU A 749 -10.93 60.98 -15.11
CA LEU A 749 -10.09 60.20 -16.02
C LEU A 749 -10.52 58.74 -16.19
N ILE A 750 -11.13 58.13 -15.16
CA ILE A 750 -11.58 56.73 -15.24
C ILE A 750 -12.88 56.65 -16.08
N CYS A 751 -13.81 57.58 -15.88
CA CYS A 751 -15.00 57.67 -16.73
C CYS A 751 -14.64 57.99 -18.19
N TYR A 752 -13.70 58.91 -18.40
CA TYR A 752 -13.19 59.24 -19.73
C TYR A 752 -12.54 58.04 -20.41
N GLN A 753 -11.63 57.32 -19.73
CA GLN A 753 -11.00 56.13 -20.28
C GLN A 753 -12.01 55.00 -20.56
N ALA A 754 -12.99 54.77 -19.67
CA ALA A 754 -14.05 53.81 -19.89
C ALA A 754 -14.96 54.16 -21.08
N LEU A 755 -15.13 55.45 -21.39
CA LEU A 755 -15.85 55.92 -22.58
C LEU A 755 -15.01 55.75 -23.86
N VAL A 756 -13.72 56.14 -23.85
CA VAL A 756 -12.78 55.92 -24.98
C VAL A 756 -12.62 54.43 -25.29
N ALA A 757 -12.60 53.56 -24.26
CA ALA A 757 -12.40 52.12 -24.40
C ALA A 757 -13.68 51.33 -24.77
N GLY A 758 -14.84 51.97 -24.85
CA GLY A 758 -16.10 51.30 -25.17
C GLY A 758 -16.70 50.46 -24.02
N GLU A 759 -16.29 50.70 -22.77
CA GLU A 759 -16.79 50.01 -21.58
C GLU A 759 -18.07 50.61 -21.00
N ILE A 760 -18.28 51.90 -21.25
CA ILE A 760 -19.54 52.63 -21.13
C ILE A 760 -19.83 53.38 -22.42
N ASP A 761 -21.12 53.57 -22.69
CA ASP A 761 -21.58 54.12 -23.96
C ASP A 761 -21.84 55.64 -23.88
N ILE A 762 -22.12 56.16 -22.67
CA ILE A 762 -22.33 57.57 -22.29
C ILE A 762 -21.82 57.80 -20.85
N TYR A 763 -21.31 58.99 -20.52
CA TYR A 763 -21.42 59.56 -19.16
C TYR A 763 -21.53 61.10 -19.21
N VAL A 764 -21.65 61.75 -18.04
CA VAL A 764 -21.76 63.22 -17.93
C VAL A 764 -20.45 63.85 -17.47
N GLU A 765 -19.98 64.84 -18.23
CA GLU A 765 -18.70 65.54 -18.03
C GLU A 765 -18.89 67.06 -18.04
N TYR A 766 -17.97 67.81 -17.43
CA TYR A 766 -18.06 69.26 -17.23
C TYR A 766 -17.03 69.96 -18.12
N THR A 767 -17.44 71.04 -18.82
CA THR A 767 -16.61 71.71 -19.84
C THR A 767 -15.24 72.16 -19.33
N GLY A 768 -15.17 72.84 -18.18
CA GLY A 768 -13.90 73.24 -17.56
C GLY A 768 -13.03 72.07 -17.09
N THR A 769 -13.61 70.94 -16.68
CA THR A 769 -12.85 69.73 -16.29
C THR A 769 -12.30 69.02 -17.52
N LEU A 770 -13.06 69.04 -18.62
CA LEU A 770 -12.68 68.46 -19.91
C LEU A 770 -11.56 69.25 -20.59
N SER A 771 -11.62 70.60 -20.58
CA SER A 771 -10.53 71.43 -21.10
C SER A 771 -9.24 71.27 -20.28
N GLN A 772 -9.32 71.39 -18.95
CA GLN A 772 -8.14 71.48 -18.08
C GLN A 772 -7.54 70.11 -17.73
N ALA A 773 -8.36 69.11 -17.39
CA ALA A 773 -7.87 67.85 -16.81
C ALA A 773 -7.86 66.65 -17.80
N ILE A 774 -8.41 66.81 -19.01
CA ILE A 774 -8.40 65.78 -20.05
C ILE A 774 -7.64 66.25 -21.30
N LEU A 775 -7.86 67.48 -21.76
CA LEU A 775 -7.37 67.98 -23.05
C LEU A 775 -6.19 68.97 -22.97
N ASP A 776 -5.81 69.41 -21.77
CA ASP A 776 -4.74 70.41 -21.50
C ASP A 776 -4.85 71.69 -22.36
N LEU A 777 -6.08 72.19 -22.51
CA LEU A 777 -6.39 73.38 -23.32
C LEU A 777 -6.39 74.66 -22.45
N PRO A 778 -5.63 75.71 -22.84
CA PRO A 778 -5.51 76.92 -22.03
C PRO A 778 -6.77 77.80 -22.07
N GLY A 779 -7.21 78.24 -20.88
CA GLY A 779 -8.35 79.13 -20.69
C GLY A 779 -9.70 78.41 -20.71
N ASN A 780 -10.75 79.11 -21.15
CA ASN A 780 -12.12 78.60 -21.24
C ASN A 780 -12.48 78.39 -22.74
N PRO A 781 -12.08 77.27 -23.38
CA PRO A 781 -12.39 77.00 -24.78
C PRO A 781 -13.89 76.74 -24.99
N ASP A 782 -14.40 77.09 -26.17
CA ASP A 782 -15.79 76.79 -26.51
C ASP A 782 -16.00 75.31 -26.86
N ARG A 783 -17.27 74.87 -26.92
CA ARG A 783 -17.63 73.49 -27.24
C ARG A 783 -17.18 73.04 -28.63
N ARG A 784 -16.93 73.98 -29.55
CA ARG A 784 -16.38 73.66 -30.87
C ARG A 784 -14.91 73.26 -30.75
N ALA A 785 -14.09 74.06 -30.07
CA ALA A 785 -12.69 73.74 -29.81
C ALA A 785 -12.54 72.43 -29.01
N LEU A 786 -13.41 72.20 -28.01
CA LEU A 786 -13.47 70.92 -27.28
C LEU A 786 -13.76 69.74 -28.22
N ASN A 787 -14.74 69.84 -29.12
CA ASN A 787 -15.07 68.75 -30.05
C ASN A 787 -14.04 68.56 -31.17
N GLU A 788 -13.38 69.62 -31.64
CA GLU A 788 -12.25 69.50 -32.57
C GLU A 788 -11.05 68.77 -31.92
N ALA A 789 -10.85 68.94 -30.60
CA ALA A 789 -9.84 68.18 -29.84
C ALA A 789 -10.25 66.73 -29.51
N LEU A 790 -11.55 66.42 -29.41
CA LEU A 790 -12.08 65.08 -29.12
C LEU A 790 -12.23 64.17 -30.35
N GLN A 791 -12.26 64.74 -31.57
CA GLN A 791 -12.40 63.95 -32.80
C GLN A 791 -11.40 62.79 -32.95
N PRO A 792 -10.09 62.94 -32.65
CA PRO A 792 -9.10 61.87 -32.86
C PRO A 792 -9.33 60.60 -32.02
N VAL A 793 -10.03 60.72 -30.88
CA VAL A 793 -10.36 59.58 -30.00
C VAL A 793 -11.78 59.04 -30.23
N GLY A 794 -12.49 59.53 -31.25
CA GLY A 794 -13.84 59.06 -31.56
C GLY A 794 -14.89 59.43 -30.51
N LEU A 795 -14.69 60.53 -29.77
CA LEU A 795 -15.65 61.06 -28.80
C LEU A 795 -16.30 62.36 -29.26
N GLU A 796 -17.38 62.76 -28.60
CA GLU A 796 -18.12 63.99 -28.84
C GLU A 796 -18.83 64.48 -27.57
N LEU A 797 -18.73 65.77 -27.27
CA LEU A 797 -19.50 66.45 -26.23
C LEU A 797 -20.78 67.03 -26.85
N LEU A 798 -21.93 66.53 -26.39
CA LEU A 798 -23.25 67.01 -26.80
C LEU A 798 -23.56 68.38 -26.15
N ASN A 799 -24.78 68.88 -26.33
CA ASN A 799 -25.18 70.16 -25.75
C ASN A 799 -25.18 70.09 -24.21
N GLU A 800 -24.85 71.21 -23.57
CA GLU A 800 -24.85 71.37 -22.11
C GLU A 800 -26.27 71.35 -21.53
N PHE A 801 -26.41 70.88 -20.28
CA PHE A 801 -27.70 70.75 -19.59
C PHE A 801 -28.28 72.07 -19.09
N GLY A 802 -27.47 73.12 -18.95
CA GLY A 802 -27.90 74.50 -18.62
C GLY A 802 -27.41 75.08 -17.30
N PHE A 803 -26.79 74.27 -16.44
CA PHE A 803 -26.30 74.69 -15.11
C PHE A 803 -24.77 74.68 -15.02
N ASN A 804 -24.21 75.52 -14.16
CA ASN A 804 -22.77 75.72 -13.94
C ASN A 804 -22.38 75.32 -12.50
N ASN A 805 -21.64 74.22 -12.34
CA ASN A 805 -21.16 73.76 -11.03
C ASN A 805 -19.72 74.25 -10.78
N THR A 806 -19.59 75.43 -10.18
CA THR A 806 -18.31 76.11 -9.93
C THR A 806 -18.17 76.53 -8.47
N TYR A 807 -16.96 76.92 -8.08
CA TYR A 807 -16.73 77.54 -6.77
C TYR A 807 -17.48 78.86 -6.65
N ALA A 808 -18.06 79.11 -5.48
CA ALA A 808 -18.67 80.39 -5.14
C ALA A 808 -18.45 80.72 -3.66
N ILE A 809 -18.78 81.95 -3.27
CA ILE A 809 -18.68 82.41 -1.88
C ILE A 809 -20.10 82.59 -1.31
N ALA A 810 -20.34 82.05 -0.12
CA ALA A 810 -21.64 82.11 0.53
C ALA A 810 -21.59 82.70 1.95
N VAL A 811 -22.69 83.33 2.33
CA VAL A 811 -22.96 83.89 3.65
C VAL A 811 -24.34 83.40 4.14
N GLN A 812 -24.63 83.49 5.43
CA GLN A 812 -26.03 83.30 5.88
C GLN A 812 -26.95 84.34 5.23
N LYS A 813 -28.15 83.94 4.80
CA LYS A 813 -29.15 84.87 4.25
C LYS A 813 -29.49 86.02 5.19
N GLN A 814 -29.60 85.75 6.50
CA GLN A 814 -29.86 86.79 7.51
C GLN A 814 -28.72 87.82 7.60
N VAL A 815 -27.47 87.40 7.37
CA VAL A 815 -26.29 88.29 7.31
C VAL A 815 -26.28 89.07 5.99
N ALA A 816 -26.59 88.43 4.86
CA ALA A 816 -26.73 89.09 3.56
C ALA A 816 -27.79 90.21 3.60
N GLU A 817 -28.98 89.92 4.13
CA GLU A 817 -30.06 90.89 4.25
C GLU A 817 -29.72 92.02 5.25
N ALA A 818 -29.13 91.70 6.42
CA ALA A 818 -28.80 92.69 7.44
C ALA A 818 -27.60 93.59 7.11
N ARG A 819 -26.69 93.14 6.23
CA ARG A 819 -25.53 93.91 5.75
C ARG A 819 -25.67 94.41 4.30
N ASN A 820 -26.75 94.04 3.60
CA ASN A 820 -26.96 94.28 2.16
C ASN A 820 -25.78 93.74 1.29
N LEU A 821 -25.27 92.56 1.62
CA LEU A 821 -24.28 91.86 0.78
C LEU A 821 -24.99 91.19 -0.41
N LYS A 822 -24.50 91.42 -1.63
CA LYS A 822 -25.04 90.83 -2.87
C LYS A 822 -23.95 90.34 -3.81
N THR A 823 -22.79 91.01 -3.84
CA THR A 823 -21.64 90.64 -4.68
C THR A 823 -20.44 90.23 -3.83
N ILE A 824 -19.41 89.65 -4.46
CA ILE A 824 -18.18 89.29 -3.73
C ILE A 824 -17.41 90.56 -3.32
N GLY A 825 -17.45 91.62 -4.15
CA GLY A 825 -16.87 92.92 -3.83
C GLY A 825 -17.44 93.60 -2.58
N ASP A 826 -18.71 93.38 -2.23
CA ASP A 826 -19.33 93.93 -1.00
C ASP A 826 -18.59 93.50 0.28
N LEU A 827 -17.93 92.32 0.27
CA LEU A 827 -17.16 91.83 1.42
C LEU A 827 -15.94 92.71 1.75
N ALA A 828 -15.41 93.47 0.79
CA ALA A 828 -14.31 94.41 1.03
C ALA A 828 -14.68 95.54 2.01
N ALA A 829 -15.98 95.87 2.11
CA ALA A 829 -16.50 96.85 3.07
C ALA A 829 -16.75 96.25 4.47
N HIS A 830 -16.66 94.92 4.62
CA HIS A 830 -16.99 94.18 5.83
C HIS A 830 -15.87 93.24 6.33
N PRO A 831 -14.66 93.76 6.63
CA PRO A 831 -13.57 92.99 7.22
C PRO A 831 -13.83 92.54 8.66
N ASP A 832 -14.99 92.88 9.23
CA ASP A 832 -15.48 92.37 10.52
C ASP A 832 -16.14 90.99 10.42
N LEU A 833 -16.39 90.49 9.20
CA LEU A 833 -16.91 89.14 8.98
C LEU A 833 -15.78 88.10 8.99
N GLU A 834 -15.94 87.07 9.80
CA GLU A 834 -14.97 85.97 9.93
C GLU A 834 -15.03 85.03 8.73
N VAL A 835 -14.04 85.12 7.84
CA VAL A 835 -13.92 84.27 6.65
C VAL A 835 -13.20 82.98 7.00
N VAL A 836 -13.85 81.84 6.76
CA VAL A 836 -13.25 80.51 6.93
C VAL A 836 -13.66 79.66 5.74
N VAL A 837 -12.66 79.20 4.98
CA VAL A 837 -12.84 78.45 3.73
C VAL A 837 -12.20 77.07 3.82
N SER A 838 -12.50 76.17 2.90
CA SER A 838 -11.90 74.84 2.84
C SER A 838 -10.38 74.91 2.70
N HIS A 839 -9.68 73.92 3.26
CA HIS A 839 -8.23 73.81 3.14
C HIS A 839 -7.76 73.77 1.67
N GLU A 840 -8.53 73.17 0.76
CA GLU A 840 -8.20 73.20 -0.68
C GLU A 840 -8.33 74.63 -1.24
N PHE A 841 -9.47 75.29 -1.01
CA PHE A 841 -9.70 76.65 -1.51
C PHE A 841 -8.75 77.70 -0.91
N LEU A 842 -8.19 77.46 0.28
CA LEU A 842 -7.20 78.32 0.91
C LEU A 842 -5.81 78.24 0.24
N GLU A 843 -5.42 77.08 -0.26
CA GLU A 843 -4.07 76.83 -0.81
C GLU A 843 -4.00 76.99 -2.34
N ARG A 844 -5.14 76.94 -3.02
CA ARG A 844 -5.27 77.07 -4.48
C ARG A 844 -4.95 78.48 -5.01
N GLY A 845 -4.25 78.54 -6.15
CA GLY A 845 -3.96 79.81 -6.83
C GLY A 845 -5.18 80.50 -7.45
N ASP A 846 -6.20 79.73 -7.83
CA ASP A 846 -7.54 80.16 -8.26
C ASP A 846 -8.56 80.19 -7.09
N GLY A 847 -8.08 79.95 -5.86
CA GLY A 847 -8.85 80.04 -4.63
C GLY A 847 -8.65 81.38 -3.92
N TRP A 848 -8.69 81.36 -2.58
CA TRP A 848 -8.65 82.57 -1.77
C TRP A 848 -7.45 83.52 -2.04
N PRO A 849 -6.20 83.06 -2.25
CA PRO A 849 -5.07 83.93 -2.58
C PRO A 849 -5.29 84.78 -3.84
N GLY A 850 -5.85 84.20 -4.89
CA GLY A 850 -6.14 84.91 -6.14
C GLY A 850 -7.41 85.76 -6.04
N LEU A 851 -8.47 85.21 -5.42
CA LEU A 851 -9.75 85.91 -5.22
C LEU A 851 -9.58 87.18 -4.37
N SER A 852 -8.87 87.08 -3.25
CA SER A 852 -8.62 88.22 -2.36
C SER A 852 -7.76 89.30 -3.02
N GLN A 853 -6.84 88.93 -3.91
CA GLN A 853 -6.09 89.90 -4.73
C GLN A 853 -6.98 90.56 -5.81
N ALA A 854 -7.87 89.82 -6.46
CA ALA A 854 -8.78 90.34 -7.49
C ALA A 854 -9.84 91.29 -6.91
N TYR A 855 -10.40 90.95 -5.75
CA TYR A 855 -11.48 91.69 -5.10
C TYR A 855 -11.02 92.67 -3.99
N GLY A 856 -9.72 92.72 -3.68
CA GLY A 856 -9.17 93.60 -2.64
C GLY A 856 -9.57 93.22 -1.20
N LEU A 857 -9.88 91.94 -0.96
CA LEU A 857 -10.36 91.44 0.33
C LEU A 857 -9.22 91.40 1.35
N THR A 858 -9.40 92.06 2.50
CA THR A 858 -8.38 92.20 3.55
C THR A 858 -8.73 91.46 4.86
N ALA A 859 -9.84 90.73 4.89
CA ALA A 859 -10.27 89.96 6.04
C ALA A 859 -9.31 88.77 6.33
N PRO A 860 -9.00 88.46 7.61
CA PRO A 860 -8.15 87.34 7.96
C PRO A 860 -8.89 86.01 7.76
N VAL A 861 -8.39 85.18 6.84
CA VAL A 861 -8.95 83.87 6.49
C VAL A 861 -8.40 82.74 7.37
N ARG A 862 -9.16 81.65 7.55
CA ARG A 862 -8.65 80.35 8.06
C ARG A 862 -9.16 79.18 7.22
N GLY A 863 -8.47 78.05 7.34
CA GLY A 863 -8.85 76.77 6.72
C GLY A 863 -9.76 75.92 7.61
N ILE A 864 -10.69 75.19 7.00
CA ILE A 864 -11.53 74.16 7.62
C ILE A 864 -11.72 72.96 6.68
N GLU A 865 -12.26 71.84 7.17
CA GLU A 865 -12.80 70.78 6.32
C GLU A 865 -14.13 71.27 5.70
N HIS A 866 -14.32 71.06 4.39
CA HIS A 866 -15.41 71.67 3.61
C HIS A 866 -16.81 71.23 4.08
N GLY A 867 -17.00 69.95 4.45
CA GLY A 867 -18.26 69.46 5.04
C GLY A 867 -18.58 70.06 6.42
N LEU A 868 -17.55 70.35 7.22
CA LEU A 868 -17.70 71.07 8.49
C LEU A 868 -17.95 72.58 8.32
N ALA A 869 -17.51 73.19 7.20
CA ALA A 869 -17.72 74.61 6.91
C ALA A 869 -19.21 74.98 6.93
N TYR A 870 -20.02 74.22 6.19
CA TYR A 870 -21.48 74.35 6.17
C TYR A 870 -22.13 74.28 7.56
N GLN A 871 -21.65 73.40 8.44
CA GLN A 871 -22.15 73.30 9.82
C GLN A 871 -21.70 74.45 10.72
N ALA A 872 -20.51 75.02 10.48
CA ALA A 872 -19.98 76.16 11.22
C ALA A 872 -20.74 77.45 10.85
N ILE A 873 -20.93 77.70 9.55
CA ILE A 873 -21.66 78.89 9.09
C ILE A 873 -23.13 78.83 9.49
N SER A 874 -23.79 77.67 9.42
CA SER A 874 -25.17 77.50 9.89
C SER A 874 -25.35 77.87 11.37
N LYS A 875 -24.36 77.55 12.22
CA LYS A 875 -24.39 77.87 13.67
C LYS A 875 -23.98 79.31 13.99
N GLY A 876 -23.71 80.14 12.97
CA GLY A 876 -23.22 81.52 13.14
C GLY A 876 -21.81 81.60 13.73
N ALA A 877 -21.03 80.51 13.64
CA ALA A 877 -19.67 80.44 14.19
C ALA A 877 -18.58 80.93 13.22
N ILE A 878 -18.94 81.16 11.95
CA ILE A 878 -18.15 81.85 10.91
C ILE A 878 -19.12 82.69 10.06
N GLY A 879 -18.63 83.74 9.41
CA GLY A 879 -19.45 84.68 8.63
C GLY A 879 -19.53 84.37 7.13
N VAL A 880 -18.46 83.82 6.55
CA VAL A 880 -18.29 83.60 5.10
C VAL A 880 -17.54 82.28 4.86
N THR A 881 -17.95 81.51 3.84
CA THR A 881 -17.26 80.28 3.38
C THR A 881 -17.28 80.14 1.85
N ASP A 882 -16.37 79.32 1.31
CA ASP A 882 -16.49 78.74 -0.03
C ASP A 882 -17.57 77.64 -0.05
N VAL A 883 -18.18 77.44 -1.22
CA VAL A 883 -19.23 76.46 -1.53
C VAL A 883 -19.14 76.06 -3.00
N TYR A 884 -19.80 74.97 -3.40
CA TYR A 884 -20.11 74.72 -4.81
C TYR A 884 -21.50 75.27 -5.16
N SER A 885 -21.63 75.91 -6.32
CA SER A 885 -22.86 76.62 -6.74
C SER A 885 -24.11 75.71 -6.84
N THR A 886 -23.96 74.39 -7.00
CA THR A 886 -25.08 73.43 -7.10
C THR A 886 -25.30 72.58 -5.84
N ASP A 887 -24.60 72.84 -4.73
CA ASP A 887 -24.74 72.06 -3.50
C ASP A 887 -26.12 72.22 -2.84
N GLY A 888 -26.79 71.11 -2.55
CA GLY A 888 -28.09 71.11 -1.85
C GLY A 888 -28.01 71.65 -0.42
N GLU A 889 -26.83 71.58 0.22
CA GLU A 889 -26.59 72.11 1.58
C GLU A 889 -26.80 73.64 1.66
N LEU A 890 -26.69 74.37 0.53
CA LEU A 890 -27.02 75.80 0.45
C LEU A 890 -28.48 76.08 0.85
N ILE A 891 -29.42 75.28 0.33
CA ILE A 891 -30.85 75.40 0.62
C ILE A 891 -31.11 75.03 2.09
N ARG A 892 -30.49 73.95 2.57
CA ARG A 892 -30.67 73.41 3.93
C ARG A 892 -30.29 74.41 5.03
N TYR A 893 -29.20 75.16 4.83
CA TYR A 893 -28.66 76.09 5.82
C TYR A 893 -29.02 77.56 5.55
N GLU A 894 -29.96 77.83 4.65
CA GLU A 894 -30.40 79.17 4.22
C GLU A 894 -29.21 80.09 3.85
N LEU A 895 -28.29 79.57 3.04
CA LEU A 895 -27.12 80.33 2.59
C LEU A 895 -27.42 81.10 1.31
N THR A 896 -26.95 82.34 1.27
CA THR A 896 -26.99 83.20 0.08
C THR A 896 -25.61 83.20 -0.57
N VAL A 897 -25.55 82.69 -1.81
CA VAL A 897 -24.35 82.79 -2.65
C VAL A 897 -24.24 84.23 -3.16
N LEU A 898 -23.05 84.82 -3.03
CA LEU A 898 -22.75 86.16 -3.52
C LEU A 898 -22.40 86.11 -5.01
N GLN A 899 -22.84 87.12 -5.76
CA GLN A 899 -22.57 87.23 -7.19
C GLN A 899 -21.09 87.55 -7.45
N ASP A 900 -20.42 86.72 -8.25
CA ASP A 900 -19.09 86.99 -8.81
C ASP A 900 -19.22 88.04 -9.94
N GLU A 901 -19.03 89.32 -9.63
CA GLU A 901 -19.23 90.42 -10.58
C GLU A 901 -18.08 90.59 -11.60
N LEU A 902 -16.96 89.88 -11.42
CA LEU A 902 -15.79 89.88 -12.30
C LEU A 902 -15.70 88.64 -13.21
N ASP A 903 -16.60 87.65 -13.07
CA ASP A 903 -16.52 86.34 -13.77
C ASP A 903 -15.16 85.67 -13.52
N TYR A 904 -14.71 85.73 -12.26
CA TYR A 904 -13.40 85.25 -11.79
C TYR A 904 -13.31 83.71 -11.80
N PHE A 905 -14.37 83.02 -11.39
CA PHE A 905 -14.35 81.56 -11.31
C PHE A 905 -14.54 80.90 -12.70
N PRO A 906 -13.81 79.81 -13.02
CA PRO A 906 -13.98 79.12 -14.29
C PRO A 906 -15.37 78.50 -14.42
N ARG A 907 -15.81 78.28 -15.67
CA ARG A 907 -17.15 77.75 -15.96
C ARG A 907 -17.10 76.24 -16.22
N TYR A 908 -17.96 75.51 -15.52
CA TYR A 908 -18.06 74.05 -15.51
C TYR A 908 -19.51 73.66 -15.81
N TYR A 909 -19.91 73.84 -17.08
CA TYR A 909 -21.23 73.41 -17.55
C TYR A 909 -21.23 71.90 -17.78
N ALA A 910 -22.22 71.19 -17.21
CA ALA A 910 -22.36 69.75 -17.38
C ALA A 910 -22.99 69.41 -18.75
N ALA A 911 -22.45 68.40 -19.44
CA ALA A 911 -22.95 67.91 -20.73
C ALA A 911 -22.76 66.38 -20.86
N PRO A 912 -23.54 65.70 -21.71
CA PRO A 912 -23.26 64.31 -22.08
C PRO A 912 -22.00 64.24 -22.93
N LEU A 913 -20.97 63.51 -22.46
CA LEU A 913 -19.84 63.08 -23.28
C LEU A 913 -20.14 61.66 -23.77
N VAL A 914 -20.09 61.48 -25.10
CA VAL A 914 -20.52 60.24 -25.77
C VAL A 914 -19.48 59.74 -26.74
N GLN A 915 -19.50 58.44 -27.04
CA GLN A 915 -18.79 57.93 -28.20
C GLN A 915 -19.47 58.42 -29.51
N GLN A 916 -18.69 58.60 -30.57
CA GLN A 916 -19.19 58.85 -31.93
C GLN A 916 -19.99 57.65 -32.49
N THR A 917 -19.77 56.45 -31.93
CA THR A 917 -20.50 55.21 -32.22
C THR A 917 -21.87 55.12 -31.54
N LEU A 918 -22.19 56.00 -30.58
CA LEU A 918 -23.48 55.97 -29.88
C LEU A 918 -24.64 56.11 -30.90
N PRO A 919 -25.68 55.24 -30.86
CA PRO A 919 -26.75 55.27 -31.86
C PRO A 919 -27.42 56.63 -31.99
N GLN A 920 -27.70 57.07 -33.23
CA GLN A 920 -28.26 58.40 -33.48
C GLN A 920 -29.58 58.65 -32.73
N GLY A 921 -30.47 57.66 -32.64
CA GLY A 921 -31.71 57.80 -31.84
C GLY A 921 -31.48 58.03 -30.33
N ALA A 922 -30.34 57.60 -29.77
CA ALA A 922 -29.94 57.92 -28.40
C ALA A 922 -29.37 59.35 -28.31
N ARG A 923 -28.58 59.77 -29.29
CA ARG A 923 -28.07 61.16 -29.41
C ARG A 923 -29.22 62.17 -29.53
N ASP A 924 -30.19 61.87 -30.40
CA ASP A 924 -31.38 62.67 -30.64
C ASP A 924 -32.27 62.74 -29.38
N ALA A 925 -32.43 61.62 -28.66
CA ALA A 925 -33.12 61.59 -27.38
C ALA A 925 -32.47 62.52 -26.33
N LEU A 926 -31.14 62.47 -26.19
CA LEU A 926 -30.39 63.30 -25.24
C LEU A 926 -30.46 64.80 -25.56
N SER A 927 -30.68 65.19 -26.82
CA SER A 927 -30.79 66.60 -27.22
C SER A 927 -31.93 67.35 -26.52
N VAL A 928 -32.95 66.62 -26.03
CA VAL A 928 -34.11 67.16 -25.28
C VAL A 928 -33.70 67.77 -23.93
N LEU A 929 -32.56 67.39 -23.36
CA LEU A 929 -32.07 67.89 -22.07
C LEU A 929 -31.23 69.18 -22.19
N ALA A 930 -31.01 69.69 -23.41
CA ALA A 930 -30.13 70.82 -23.67
C ALA A 930 -30.67 72.15 -23.09
N ASN A 931 -29.93 72.76 -22.17
CA ASN A 931 -30.31 74.00 -21.46
C ASN A 931 -31.65 73.95 -20.71
N VAL A 932 -32.01 72.79 -20.15
CA VAL A 932 -33.28 72.56 -19.41
C VAL A 932 -33.10 72.57 -17.89
N ILE A 933 -31.91 72.24 -17.37
CA ILE A 933 -31.60 72.25 -15.93
C ILE A 933 -30.92 73.57 -15.59
N SER A 934 -31.51 74.37 -14.71
CA SER A 934 -30.88 75.54 -14.10
C SER A 934 -30.15 75.20 -12.80
N ASP A 935 -29.28 76.10 -12.32
CA ASP A 935 -28.54 75.91 -11.05
C ASP A 935 -29.48 75.61 -9.87
N GLU A 936 -30.56 76.40 -9.72
CA GLU A 936 -31.57 76.21 -8.66
C GLU A 936 -32.34 74.88 -8.82
N ALA A 937 -32.53 74.39 -10.04
CA ALA A 937 -33.11 73.07 -10.28
C ALA A 937 -32.12 71.97 -9.86
N MET A 938 -30.84 72.07 -10.22
CA MET A 938 -29.82 71.10 -9.84
C MET A 938 -29.61 71.04 -8.33
N GLN A 939 -29.58 72.20 -7.64
CA GLN A 939 -29.58 72.28 -6.17
C GLN A 939 -30.75 71.50 -5.55
N LYS A 940 -31.97 71.65 -6.07
CA LYS A 940 -33.17 70.95 -5.59
C LYS A 940 -33.13 69.45 -5.85
N LEU A 941 -32.60 69.01 -7.00
CA LEU A 941 -32.42 67.59 -7.29
C LEU A 941 -31.34 66.96 -6.39
N ASN A 942 -30.20 67.65 -6.17
CA ASN A 942 -29.17 67.25 -5.21
C ASN A 942 -29.76 67.14 -3.78
N ALA A 943 -30.52 68.15 -3.35
CA ALA A 943 -31.21 68.18 -2.05
C ALA A 943 -32.23 67.04 -1.88
N ALA A 944 -32.97 66.68 -2.94
CA ALA A 944 -33.95 65.59 -2.90
C ALA A 944 -33.31 64.21 -2.65
N VAL A 945 -32.09 63.97 -3.13
CA VAL A 945 -31.34 62.75 -2.79
C VAL A 945 -30.83 62.80 -1.35
N VAL A 946 -30.21 63.92 -0.93
CA VAL A 946 -29.48 63.99 0.34
C VAL A 946 -30.39 64.14 1.56
N PHE A 947 -31.51 64.86 1.46
CA PHE A 947 -32.38 65.17 2.61
C PHE A 947 -33.74 64.46 2.57
N GLU A 948 -34.34 64.33 1.39
CA GLU A 948 -35.62 63.60 1.24
C GLU A 948 -35.42 62.08 1.07
N GLY A 949 -34.17 61.61 0.98
CA GLY A 949 -33.80 60.20 0.88
C GLY A 949 -34.25 59.51 -0.42
N LYS A 950 -34.68 60.29 -1.43
CA LYS A 950 -35.16 59.75 -2.70
C LYS A 950 -34.01 59.12 -3.47
N SER A 951 -34.27 57.98 -4.10
CA SER A 951 -33.25 57.34 -4.93
C SER A 951 -32.92 58.20 -6.15
N PHE A 952 -31.69 58.08 -6.65
CA PHE A 952 -31.26 58.72 -7.91
C PHE A 952 -32.26 58.48 -9.05
N ALA A 953 -32.84 57.28 -9.11
CA ALA A 953 -33.85 56.92 -10.09
C ALA A 953 -35.18 57.67 -9.88
N GLN A 954 -35.65 57.82 -8.63
CA GLN A 954 -36.87 58.57 -8.31
C GLN A 954 -36.71 60.07 -8.58
N VAL A 955 -35.54 60.64 -8.27
CA VAL A 955 -35.23 62.05 -8.53
C VAL A 955 -35.14 62.32 -10.02
N ALA A 956 -34.52 61.42 -10.79
CA ALA A 956 -34.48 61.50 -12.25
C ALA A 956 -35.86 61.37 -12.90
N SER A 957 -36.68 60.42 -12.45
CA SER A 957 -38.05 60.24 -12.94
C SER A 957 -38.92 61.47 -12.67
N GLY A 958 -38.86 62.01 -11.45
CA GLY A 958 -39.58 63.24 -11.07
C GLY A 958 -39.12 64.46 -11.86
N PHE A 959 -37.82 64.57 -12.16
CA PHE A 959 -37.32 65.61 -13.05
C PHE A 959 -37.83 65.44 -14.48
N LEU A 960 -37.72 64.25 -15.07
CA LEU A 960 -38.19 63.98 -16.44
C LEU A 960 -39.70 64.22 -16.58
N ALA A 961 -40.50 63.85 -15.58
CA ALA A 961 -41.92 64.15 -15.54
C ALA A 961 -42.22 65.66 -15.47
N SER A 962 -41.33 66.47 -14.88
CA SER A 962 -41.49 67.94 -14.82
C SER A 962 -41.20 68.66 -16.15
N ILE A 963 -40.70 67.93 -17.16
CA ILE A 963 -40.42 68.42 -18.52
C ILE A 963 -41.23 67.64 -19.58
N ASP A 964 -42.44 67.20 -19.20
CA ASP A 964 -43.41 66.43 -20.00
C ASP A 964 -42.87 65.10 -20.58
N VAL A 965 -41.83 64.51 -19.99
CA VAL A 965 -41.37 63.15 -20.31
C VAL A 965 -41.92 62.18 -19.28
N GLU A 966 -43.11 61.62 -19.54
CA GLU A 966 -43.69 60.55 -18.71
C GLU A 966 -42.75 59.33 -18.68
N THR A 967 -42.17 59.06 -17.51
CA THR A 967 -41.30 57.90 -17.30
C THR A 967 -42.06 56.79 -16.58
N THR A 968 -42.21 55.64 -17.22
CA THR A 968 -42.74 54.45 -16.55
C THR A 968 -41.69 53.83 -15.64
N VAL A 969 -41.58 54.35 -14.41
CA VAL A 969 -40.87 53.65 -13.32
C VAL A 969 -41.71 52.46 -12.87
N ALA A 970 -41.73 51.43 -13.71
CA ALA A 970 -41.55 50.09 -13.16
C ALA A 970 -40.17 50.09 -12.46
N GLU A 971 -40.06 49.47 -11.29
CA GLU A 971 -38.76 49.29 -10.64
C GLU A 971 -37.78 48.70 -11.66
N PRO A 972 -36.59 49.30 -11.86
CA PRO A 972 -35.79 49.07 -13.05
C PRO A 972 -35.50 47.58 -13.19
N SER A 973 -36.10 46.97 -14.21
CA SER A 973 -36.05 45.53 -14.43
C SER A 973 -34.61 45.15 -14.68
N MET A 974 -33.96 44.67 -13.62
CA MET A 974 -32.56 44.30 -13.63
C MET A 974 -32.30 43.21 -14.67
N TRP A 975 -33.32 42.47 -15.09
CA TRP A 975 -33.27 41.20 -15.82
C TRP A 975 -32.63 41.20 -17.20
N PRO A 976 -32.89 42.16 -18.11
CA PRO A 976 -32.06 42.26 -19.29
C PRO A 976 -30.65 42.59 -18.85
N SER A 977 -30.42 43.57 -17.97
CA SER A 977 -29.15 43.84 -17.23
C SER A 977 -28.65 42.68 -16.34
N LEU A 978 -29.29 41.51 -16.43
CA LEU A 978 -28.96 40.27 -15.79
C LEU A 978 -28.86 39.06 -16.79
N MET A 979 -28.75 39.30 -18.11
CA MET A 979 -28.73 38.26 -19.16
C MET A 979 -27.44 38.13 -20.03
N ARG A 980 -27.10 39.06 -20.94
CA ARG A 980 -26.00 39.01 -21.93
C ARG A 980 -24.58 38.95 -21.37
N ASN A 981 -24.20 39.76 -20.37
CA ASN A 981 -22.86 39.62 -19.78
C ASN A 981 -22.79 38.35 -18.92
N THR A 982 -23.93 37.84 -18.42
CA THR A 982 -24.02 36.46 -17.94
C THR A 982 -23.87 35.45 -19.07
N LEU A 983 -24.46 35.66 -20.25
CA LEU A 983 -24.27 34.77 -21.40
C LEU A 983 -22.79 34.71 -21.80
N ARG A 984 -22.08 35.84 -21.75
CA ARG A 984 -20.63 35.93 -21.97
C ARG A 984 -19.82 35.31 -20.84
N HIS A 985 -20.22 35.49 -19.57
CA HIS A 985 -19.58 34.84 -18.42
C HIS A 985 -19.75 33.33 -18.48
N LEU A 986 -20.96 32.84 -18.72
CA LEU A 986 -21.31 31.43 -18.96
C LEU A 986 -20.59 30.87 -20.19
N GLN A 987 -20.33 31.67 -21.23
CA GLN A 987 -19.52 31.26 -22.37
C GLN A 987 -18.05 31.06 -21.98
N LEU A 988 -17.43 32.02 -21.28
CA LEU A 988 -16.05 31.92 -20.79
C LEU A 988 -15.90 30.74 -19.81
N THR A 989 -16.73 30.69 -18.78
CA THR A 989 -16.67 29.64 -17.75
C THR A 989 -17.07 28.30 -18.32
N GLY A 990 -18.05 28.24 -19.23
CA GLY A 990 -18.54 27.02 -19.86
C GLY A 990 -17.55 26.38 -20.83
N ILE A 991 -16.84 27.18 -21.64
CA ILE A 991 -15.76 26.67 -22.51
C ILE A 991 -14.59 26.18 -21.65
N ALA A 992 -14.15 26.98 -20.67
CA ALA A 992 -13.07 26.61 -19.76
C ALA A 992 -13.39 25.35 -18.94
N LEU A 993 -14.60 25.26 -18.39
CA LEU A 993 -15.09 24.10 -17.64
C LEU A 993 -15.26 22.87 -18.54
N GLY A 994 -15.78 23.03 -19.77
CA GLY A 994 -15.91 21.93 -20.73
C GLY A 994 -14.57 21.29 -21.07
N LEU A 995 -13.55 22.12 -21.32
CA LEU A 995 -12.17 21.65 -21.51
C LEU A 995 -11.62 20.97 -20.24
N ALA A 996 -11.87 21.55 -19.05
CA ALA A 996 -11.41 20.99 -17.78
C ALA A 996 -12.11 19.66 -17.41
N ILE A 997 -13.37 19.46 -17.82
CA ILE A 997 -14.08 18.19 -17.72
C ILE A 997 -13.41 17.14 -18.62
N VAL A 998 -13.22 17.44 -19.90
CA VAL A 998 -12.66 16.47 -20.86
C VAL A 998 -11.23 16.07 -20.47
N VAL A 999 -10.36 17.05 -20.19
CA VAL A 999 -8.96 16.80 -19.81
C VAL A 999 -8.87 16.21 -18.40
N GLY A 1000 -9.61 16.75 -17.43
CA GLY A 1000 -9.58 16.30 -16.05
C GLY A 1000 -10.10 14.87 -15.86
N LEU A 1001 -11.21 14.50 -16.51
CA LEU A 1001 -11.71 13.12 -16.45
C LEU A 1001 -10.86 12.16 -17.28
N GLY A 1002 -10.34 12.59 -18.44
CA GLY A 1002 -9.42 11.78 -19.25
C GLY A 1002 -8.12 11.45 -18.50
N LEU A 1003 -7.52 12.44 -17.83
CA LEU A 1003 -6.35 12.23 -16.97
C LEU A 1003 -6.69 11.38 -15.75
N ALA A 1004 -7.79 11.66 -15.04
CA ALA A 1004 -8.20 10.88 -13.87
C ALA A 1004 -8.36 9.38 -14.21
N LEU A 1005 -9.04 9.07 -15.32
CA LEU A 1005 -9.22 7.69 -15.80
C LEU A 1005 -7.92 7.01 -16.26
N LEU A 1006 -6.90 7.78 -16.63
CA LEU A 1006 -5.57 7.27 -16.99
C LEU A 1006 -4.71 7.00 -15.75
N VAL A 1007 -4.79 7.84 -14.70
CA VAL A 1007 -3.86 7.80 -13.55
C VAL A 1007 -4.41 7.17 -12.27
N TYR A 1008 -5.72 6.99 -12.09
CA TYR A 1008 -6.32 6.55 -10.80
C TYR A 1008 -5.80 5.19 -10.28
N ARG A 1009 -5.20 4.36 -11.13
CA ARG A 1009 -4.63 3.05 -10.78
C ARG A 1009 -3.18 3.10 -10.28
N VAL A 1010 -2.56 4.27 -10.22
CA VAL A 1010 -1.12 4.42 -9.94
C VAL A 1010 -0.91 5.59 -8.97
N ASP A 1011 -0.78 5.29 -7.68
CA ASP A 1011 -0.86 6.29 -6.59
C ASP A 1011 0.20 7.40 -6.67
N TRP A 1012 1.43 7.07 -7.08
CA TRP A 1012 2.48 8.08 -7.24
C TRP A 1012 2.15 9.05 -8.39
N LEU A 1013 1.53 8.55 -9.47
CA LEU A 1013 1.22 9.30 -10.67
C LEU A 1013 -0.05 10.15 -10.46
N SER A 1014 -1.05 9.59 -9.79
CA SER A 1014 -2.27 10.31 -9.40
C SER A 1014 -1.96 11.42 -8.39
N SER A 1015 -1.12 11.13 -7.39
CA SER A 1015 -0.59 12.13 -6.44
C SER A 1015 0.21 13.22 -7.14
N SER A 1016 1.09 12.86 -8.09
CA SER A 1016 1.87 13.84 -8.87
C SER A 1016 0.97 14.75 -9.71
N VAL A 1017 -0.05 14.21 -10.37
CA VAL A 1017 -1.01 14.99 -11.18
C VAL A 1017 -1.84 15.93 -10.30
N ILE A 1018 -2.30 15.47 -9.13
CA ILE A 1018 -3.00 16.31 -8.16
C ILE A 1018 -2.07 17.41 -7.61
N TYR A 1019 -0.81 17.08 -7.29
CA TYR A 1019 0.16 18.03 -6.76
C TYR A 1019 0.53 19.12 -7.78
N VAL A 1020 0.83 18.76 -9.03
CA VAL A 1020 1.12 19.72 -10.10
C VAL A 1020 -0.10 20.60 -10.41
N SER A 1021 -1.30 20.02 -10.49
CA SER A 1021 -2.53 20.80 -10.64
C SER A 1021 -2.84 21.66 -9.41
N GLY A 1022 -2.34 21.28 -8.24
CA GLY A 1022 -2.40 22.04 -6.99
C GLY A 1022 -1.51 23.27 -7.04
N LEU A 1023 -0.23 23.10 -7.38
CA LEU A 1023 0.74 24.18 -7.55
C LEU A 1023 0.23 25.24 -8.53
N LEU A 1024 -0.36 24.83 -9.65
CA LEU A 1024 -0.94 25.75 -10.64
C LEU A 1024 -2.10 26.60 -10.06
N GLN A 1025 -2.85 26.09 -9.08
CA GLN A 1025 -3.91 26.85 -8.39
C GLN A 1025 -3.36 27.73 -7.24
N THR A 1026 -2.12 27.53 -6.79
CA THR A 1026 -1.48 28.41 -5.79
C THR A 1026 -1.01 29.75 -6.36
N ILE A 1027 -0.84 29.86 -7.68
CA ILE A 1027 -0.52 31.12 -8.37
C ILE A 1027 -1.76 32.01 -8.28
N PRO A 1028 -1.72 33.19 -7.61
CA PRO A 1028 -2.90 34.03 -7.44
C PRO A 1028 -3.53 34.37 -8.79
N SER A 1029 -4.86 34.31 -8.88
CA SER A 1029 -5.60 34.40 -10.16
C SER A 1029 -5.27 35.66 -10.96
N ILE A 1030 -5.15 36.82 -10.31
CA ILE A 1030 -4.71 38.07 -10.96
C ILE A 1030 -3.27 37.95 -11.50
N ALA A 1031 -2.36 37.30 -10.76
CA ALA A 1031 -0.98 37.09 -11.20
C ALA A 1031 -0.88 36.05 -12.34
N LEU A 1032 -1.73 35.01 -12.33
CA LEU A 1032 -1.83 34.07 -13.45
C LEU A 1032 -2.35 34.75 -14.71
N LEU A 1033 -3.40 35.56 -14.59
CA LEU A 1033 -3.96 36.35 -15.70
C LEU A 1033 -2.91 37.33 -16.26
N ALA A 1034 -2.17 38.03 -15.38
CA ALA A 1034 -1.06 38.90 -15.79
C ALA A 1034 0.07 38.14 -16.50
N LEU A 1035 0.40 36.93 -16.06
CA LEU A 1035 1.40 36.06 -16.68
C LEU A 1035 0.94 35.49 -18.05
N MET A 1036 -0.37 35.43 -18.31
CA MET A 1036 -0.88 35.10 -19.65
C MET A 1036 -0.72 36.25 -20.66
N ILE A 1037 -0.63 37.52 -20.23
CA ILE A 1037 -0.59 38.67 -21.16
C ILE A 1037 0.62 38.62 -22.11
N PRO A 1038 1.88 38.38 -21.66
CA PRO A 1038 3.03 38.26 -22.56
C PRO A 1038 3.01 37.02 -23.47
N LEU A 1039 2.21 36.00 -23.12
CA LEU A 1039 2.18 34.70 -23.81
C LEU A 1039 1.04 34.60 -24.83
N PHE A 1040 -0.12 35.19 -24.54
CA PHE A 1040 -1.37 35.01 -25.30
C PHE A 1040 -2.14 36.33 -25.55
N GLY A 1041 -1.61 37.47 -25.11
CA GLY A 1041 -2.25 38.79 -25.28
C GLY A 1041 -3.37 39.05 -24.27
N ILE A 1042 -4.34 39.86 -24.68
CA ILE A 1042 -5.48 40.33 -23.86
C ILE A 1042 -6.79 39.77 -24.45
N GLY A 1043 -7.79 39.48 -23.63
CA GLY A 1043 -9.12 39.05 -24.04
C GLY A 1043 -9.51 37.62 -23.64
N MET A 1044 -10.39 36.98 -24.43
CA MET A 1044 -11.06 35.74 -24.01
C MET A 1044 -10.15 34.50 -23.91
N LEU A 1045 -9.15 34.37 -24.79
CA LEU A 1045 -8.26 33.20 -24.82
C LEU A 1045 -7.41 33.05 -23.52
N PRO A 1046 -6.63 34.04 -23.07
CA PRO A 1046 -5.89 33.96 -21.81
C PRO A 1046 -6.81 33.75 -20.59
N ALA A 1047 -8.02 34.33 -20.60
CA ALA A 1047 -9.02 34.08 -19.56
C ALA A 1047 -9.50 32.62 -19.55
N ILE A 1048 -9.83 32.04 -20.71
CA ILE A 1048 -10.24 30.63 -20.83
C ILE A 1048 -9.11 29.70 -20.36
N ILE A 1049 -7.83 30.00 -20.68
CA ILE A 1049 -6.68 29.22 -20.23
C ILE A 1049 -6.54 29.28 -18.70
N ALA A 1050 -6.59 30.48 -18.10
CA ALA A 1050 -6.51 30.64 -16.65
C ALA A 1050 -7.67 29.94 -15.91
N LEU A 1051 -8.90 30.10 -16.42
CA LEU A 1051 -10.10 29.45 -15.87
C LEU A 1051 -10.08 27.93 -16.02
N PHE A 1052 -9.52 27.42 -17.13
CA PHE A 1052 -9.31 25.99 -17.35
C PHE A 1052 -8.37 25.40 -16.28
N LEU A 1053 -7.20 26.04 -16.05
CA LEU A 1053 -6.23 25.62 -15.03
C LEU A 1053 -6.85 25.64 -13.62
N TYR A 1054 -7.60 26.70 -13.30
CA TYR A 1054 -8.33 26.81 -12.02
C TYR A 1054 -9.45 25.77 -11.87
N SER A 1055 -10.09 25.36 -12.96
CA SER A 1055 -11.17 24.35 -13.00
C SER A 1055 -10.64 22.92 -12.96
N LEU A 1056 -9.35 22.70 -13.27
CA LEU A 1056 -8.78 21.37 -13.44
C LEU A 1056 -8.61 20.62 -12.12
N LEU A 1057 -8.10 21.28 -11.07
CA LEU A 1057 -7.84 20.63 -9.78
C LEU A 1057 -9.11 20.07 -9.10
N PRO A 1058 -10.23 20.80 -8.99
CA PRO A 1058 -11.42 20.26 -8.33
C PRO A 1058 -12.02 19.05 -9.07
N ILE A 1059 -11.90 19.01 -10.41
CA ILE A 1059 -12.33 17.86 -11.22
C ILE A 1059 -11.38 16.69 -11.01
N LEU A 1060 -10.07 16.88 -11.21
CA LEU A 1060 -9.05 15.85 -11.00
C LEU A 1060 -9.14 15.23 -9.60
N ARG A 1061 -9.11 16.07 -8.55
CA ARG A 1061 -9.10 15.63 -7.16
C ARG A 1061 -10.34 14.81 -6.83
N ASN A 1062 -11.54 15.30 -7.14
CA ASN A 1062 -12.76 14.55 -6.82
C ASN A 1062 -12.92 13.31 -7.70
N ALA A 1063 -12.54 13.33 -8.97
CA ALA A 1063 -12.62 12.15 -9.84
C ALA A 1063 -11.65 11.04 -9.41
N ILE A 1064 -10.39 11.40 -9.10
CA ILE A 1064 -9.39 10.45 -8.60
C ILE A 1064 -9.81 9.93 -7.22
N THR A 1065 -10.13 10.80 -6.26
CA THR A 1065 -10.59 10.37 -4.92
C THR A 1065 -11.83 9.48 -5.00
N ALA A 1066 -12.81 9.79 -5.86
CA ALA A 1066 -13.99 8.95 -6.03
C ALA A 1066 -13.63 7.55 -6.57
N LEU A 1067 -12.80 7.49 -7.62
CA LEU A 1067 -12.39 6.23 -8.25
C LEU A 1067 -11.50 5.37 -7.34
N THR A 1068 -10.68 5.97 -6.48
CA THR A 1068 -9.81 5.22 -5.54
C THR A 1068 -10.50 4.87 -4.21
N HIS A 1069 -11.55 5.59 -3.83
CA HIS A 1069 -12.29 5.36 -2.56
C HIS A 1069 -13.68 4.73 -2.79
N VAL A 1070 -13.89 4.05 -3.93
CA VAL A 1070 -15.03 3.11 -4.07
C VAL A 1070 -14.84 1.98 -3.06
N ASP A 1071 -15.92 1.56 -2.41
CA ASP A 1071 -15.91 0.50 -1.39
C ASP A 1071 -15.20 -0.77 -1.90
N VAL A 1072 -14.08 -1.11 -1.25
CA VAL A 1072 -13.24 -2.28 -1.53
C VAL A 1072 -14.05 -3.58 -1.47
N THR A 1073 -15.11 -3.62 -0.67
CA THR A 1073 -16.06 -4.74 -0.62
C THR A 1073 -16.75 -4.93 -1.97
N LEU A 1074 -17.27 -3.86 -2.58
CA LEU A 1074 -17.93 -3.92 -3.89
C LEU A 1074 -16.94 -4.23 -5.02
N ILE A 1075 -15.69 -3.78 -4.90
CA ILE A 1075 -14.59 -4.15 -5.80
C ILE A 1075 -14.34 -5.67 -5.73
N ARG A 1076 -14.07 -6.21 -4.54
CA ARG A 1076 -13.85 -7.66 -4.32
C ARG A 1076 -15.05 -8.52 -4.74
N VAL A 1077 -16.26 -8.03 -4.55
CA VAL A 1077 -17.49 -8.70 -5.00
C VAL A 1077 -17.58 -8.73 -6.53
N SER A 1078 -17.21 -7.65 -7.22
CA SER A 1078 -17.16 -7.65 -8.69
C SER A 1078 -16.10 -8.62 -9.23
N GLU A 1079 -14.95 -8.71 -8.56
CA GLU A 1079 -13.88 -9.65 -8.88
C GLU A 1079 -14.33 -11.10 -8.66
N ALA A 1080 -14.98 -11.38 -7.53
CA ALA A 1080 -15.53 -12.68 -7.18
C ALA A 1080 -16.61 -13.19 -8.15
N LEU A 1081 -17.39 -12.26 -8.73
CA LEU A 1081 -18.38 -12.53 -9.78
C LEU A 1081 -17.76 -12.66 -11.19
N GLY A 1082 -16.44 -12.58 -11.33
CA GLY A 1082 -15.75 -12.70 -12.62
C GLY A 1082 -15.97 -11.53 -13.57
N LEU A 1083 -16.13 -10.30 -13.07
CA LEU A 1083 -16.05 -9.09 -13.90
C LEU A 1083 -14.59 -8.77 -14.21
N THR A 1084 -14.27 -8.59 -15.48
CA THR A 1084 -12.97 -8.07 -15.94
C THR A 1084 -12.81 -6.61 -15.55
N ASN A 1085 -11.56 -6.15 -15.55
CA ASN A 1085 -11.17 -4.75 -15.35
C ASN A 1085 -12.01 -3.71 -16.14
N LYS A 1086 -12.48 -4.06 -17.36
CA LYS A 1086 -13.30 -3.16 -18.21
C LYS A 1086 -14.77 -3.15 -17.78
N GLU A 1087 -15.31 -4.32 -17.45
CA GLU A 1087 -16.70 -4.47 -16.97
C GLU A 1087 -16.85 -3.83 -15.58
N GLN A 1088 -15.90 -4.08 -14.66
CA GLN A 1088 -15.82 -3.46 -13.34
C GLN A 1088 -15.78 -1.92 -13.45
N LEU A 1089 -14.93 -1.35 -14.31
CA LEU A 1089 -14.86 0.10 -14.51
C LEU A 1089 -16.20 0.68 -14.98
N LYS A 1090 -16.84 0.03 -15.97
CA LYS A 1090 -18.07 0.51 -16.60
C LYS A 1090 -19.32 0.32 -15.73
N HIS A 1091 -19.44 -0.80 -15.02
CA HIS A 1091 -20.66 -1.21 -14.32
C HIS A 1091 -20.61 -1.01 -12.80
N VAL A 1092 -19.42 -0.82 -12.21
CA VAL A 1092 -19.24 -0.64 -10.76
C VAL A 1092 -18.55 0.69 -10.43
N LEU A 1093 -17.30 0.88 -10.84
CA LEU A 1093 -16.49 2.05 -10.41
C LEU A 1093 -17.07 3.38 -10.90
N LEU A 1094 -17.39 3.50 -12.19
CA LEU A 1094 -17.93 4.74 -12.75
C LEU A 1094 -19.29 5.12 -12.15
N PRO A 1095 -20.33 4.27 -12.15
CA PRO A 1095 -21.63 4.61 -11.55
C PRO A 1095 -21.56 5.06 -10.09
N LEU A 1096 -20.69 4.43 -9.28
CA LEU A 1096 -20.50 4.80 -7.87
C LEU A 1096 -19.69 6.11 -7.72
N SER A 1097 -18.77 6.41 -8.64
CA SER A 1097 -17.97 7.64 -8.63
C SER A 1097 -18.70 8.87 -9.17
N VAL A 1098 -19.71 8.68 -10.02
CA VAL A 1098 -20.45 9.76 -10.72
C VAL A 1098 -20.91 10.90 -9.79
N PRO A 1099 -21.50 10.67 -8.59
CA PRO A 1099 -21.95 11.76 -7.71
C PRO A 1099 -20.80 12.65 -7.21
N ALA A 1100 -19.65 12.06 -6.91
CA ALA A 1100 -18.46 12.78 -6.45
C ALA A 1100 -17.72 13.46 -7.62
N ILE A 1101 -17.68 12.82 -8.79
CA ILE A 1101 -17.25 13.45 -10.05
C ILE A 1101 -18.08 14.72 -10.32
N PHE A 1102 -19.42 14.64 -10.24
CA PHE A 1102 -20.28 15.82 -10.37
C PHE A 1102 -20.08 16.85 -9.25
N ALA A 1103 -19.73 16.43 -8.02
CA ALA A 1103 -19.35 17.37 -6.96
C ALA A 1103 -18.06 18.13 -7.30
N GLY A 1104 -17.08 17.48 -7.92
CA GLY A 1104 -15.87 18.10 -8.47
C GLY A 1104 -16.15 19.08 -9.59
N ILE A 1105 -16.98 18.68 -10.57
CA ILE A 1105 -17.41 19.53 -11.68
C ILE A 1105 -18.21 20.75 -11.17
N ARG A 1106 -19.09 20.57 -10.18
CA ARG A 1106 -19.81 21.65 -9.49
C ARG A 1106 -18.86 22.60 -8.76
N THR A 1107 -17.87 22.08 -8.03
CA THR A 1107 -16.86 22.90 -7.34
C THR A 1107 -16.01 23.68 -8.34
N ALA A 1108 -15.57 23.05 -9.44
CA ALA A 1108 -14.88 23.73 -10.53
C ALA A 1108 -15.76 24.80 -11.20
N ALA A 1109 -17.05 24.53 -11.43
CA ALA A 1109 -17.99 25.52 -11.94
C ALA A 1109 -18.09 26.74 -11.01
N VAL A 1110 -18.31 26.53 -9.70
CA VAL A 1110 -18.38 27.62 -8.71
C VAL A 1110 -17.08 28.44 -8.68
N ILE A 1111 -15.92 27.77 -8.63
CA ILE A 1111 -14.60 28.44 -8.64
C ILE A 1111 -14.39 29.18 -9.95
N SER A 1112 -14.72 28.60 -11.10
CA SER A 1112 -14.60 29.22 -12.41
C SER A 1112 -15.48 30.47 -12.52
N ILE A 1113 -16.75 30.37 -12.12
CA ILE A 1113 -17.72 31.47 -12.14
C ILE A 1113 -17.35 32.60 -11.17
N GLY A 1114 -16.84 32.29 -9.98
CA GLY A 1114 -16.28 33.30 -9.08
C GLY A 1114 -15.01 33.94 -9.64
N THR A 1115 -14.07 33.14 -10.13
CA THR A 1115 -12.75 33.58 -10.63
C THR A 1115 -12.83 34.35 -11.95
N ALA A 1116 -13.82 34.04 -12.79
CA ALA A 1116 -14.05 34.73 -14.07
C ALA A 1116 -14.45 36.21 -13.90
N THR A 1117 -14.83 36.65 -12.68
CA THR A 1117 -14.97 38.08 -12.39
C THR A 1117 -13.65 38.84 -12.58
N LEU A 1118 -12.51 38.18 -12.38
CA LEU A 1118 -11.19 38.76 -12.58
C LEU A 1118 -10.79 38.82 -14.06
N ALA A 1119 -11.51 38.14 -14.95
CA ALA A 1119 -11.27 38.20 -16.39
C ALA A 1119 -11.64 39.57 -17.00
N ALA A 1120 -12.40 40.40 -16.26
CA ALA A 1120 -12.61 41.82 -16.57
C ALA A 1120 -11.28 42.59 -16.63
N PHE A 1121 -10.36 42.36 -15.68
CA PHE A 1121 -9.03 43.01 -15.64
C PHE A 1121 -8.13 42.69 -16.85
N ILE A 1122 -8.49 41.72 -17.68
CA ILE A 1122 -7.80 41.41 -18.94
C ILE A 1122 -8.75 41.43 -20.16
N GLY A 1123 -9.82 42.22 -20.12
CA GLY A 1123 -10.66 42.52 -21.29
C GLY A 1123 -11.47 41.34 -21.84
N ALA A 1124 -11.67 40.26 -21.08
CA ALA A 1124 -12.51 39.15 -21.51
C ALA A 1124 -14.01 39.48 -21.37
N GLY A 1125 -14.37 40.27 -20.36
CA GLY A 1125 -15.75 40.64 -20.00
C GLY A 1125 -16.48 39.62 -19.13
N GLY A 1126 -17.65 39.96 -18.57
CA GLY A 1126 -18.53 39.04 -17.84
C GLY A 1126 -19.20 39.63 -16.60
N LEU A 1127 -19.44 38.80 -15.57
CA LEU A 1127 -19.92 39.24 -14.24
C LEU A 1127 -18.94 40.17 -13.52
N GLY A 1128 -17.66 40.15 -13.92
CA GLY A 1128 -16.63 41.03 -13.35
C GLY A 1128 -16.88 42.50 -13.65
N ASP A 1129 -17.41 42.79 -14.83
CA ASP A 1129 -17.52 44.13 -15.40
C ASP A 1129 -18.34 45.12 -14.53
N PRO A 1130 -19.43 44.73 -13.84
CA PRO A 1130 -20.06 45.59 -12.81
C PRO A 1130 -19.45 45.45 -11.41
N ILE A 1131 -18.83 44.32 -11.06
CA ILE A 1131 -18.33 44.06 -9.70
C ILE A 1131 -17.08 44.90 -9.42
N VAL A 1132 -16.16 44.99 -10.39
CA VAL A 1132 -14.94 45.82 -10.29
C VAL A 1132 -15.31 47.31 -10.17
N VAL A 1133 -16.40 47.72 -10.83
CA VAL A 1133 -16.94 49.09 -10.79
C VAL A 1133 -17.54 49.45 -9.42
N GLY A 1134 -18.17 48.49 -8.74
CA GLY A 1134 -18.85 48.73 -7.45
C GLY A 1134 -17.95 48.93 -6.23
N LEU A 1135 -16.62 48.72 -6.34
CA LEU A 1135 -15.68 48.72 -5.21
C LEU A 1135 -15.00 50.08 -4.94
N ALA A 1136 -15.43 51.16 -5.61
CA ALA A 1136 -14.83 52.49 -5.48
C ALA A 1136 -15.30 53.26 -4.21
N PRO A 1137 -14.47 54.09 -3.55
CA PRO A 1137 -14.62 54.42 -2.11
C PRO A 1137 -15.74 55.39 -1.68
N PHE A 1138 -16.73 55.70 -2.52
CA PHE A 1138 -17.48 56.96 -2.47
C PHE A 1138 -18.98 56.87 -2.10
N ARG A 1139 -19.45 55.77 -1.48
CA ARG A 1139 -20.84 55.64 -1.00
C ARG A 1139 -20.92 54.95 0.36
N GLN A 1140 -21.48 55.62 1.37
CA GLN A 1140 -21.61 55.10 2.73
C GLN A 1140 -22.96 54.45 3.08
N HIS A 1141 -23.95 54.44 2.16
CA HIS A 1141 -25.25 53.81 2.40
C HIS A 1141 -25.40 52.51 1.60
N PHE A 1142 -25.28 51.37 2.30
CA PHE A 1142 -25.51 50.03 1.75
C PHE A 1142 -27.00 49.69 1.70
N TRP A 1143 -27.53 49.40 0.51
CA TRP A 1143 -28.92 48.97 0.30
C TRP A 1143 -29.26 47.59 0.93
N LEU A 1144 -28.27 46.86 1.44
CA LEU A 1144 -28.44 45.57 2.11
C LEU A 1144 -28.55 45.65 3.65
N PHE A 1145 -28.24 46.79 4.27
CA PHE A 1145 -28.13 46.92 5.73
C PHE A 1145 -28.70 48.23 6.27
N SER A 1146 -29.92 48.60 5.85
CA SER A 1146 -30.70 49.64 6.54
C SER A 1146 -31.22 49.13 7.90
N PRO A 1147 -31.22 49.93 8.99
CA PRO A 1147 -31.62 49.45 10.32
C PRO A 1147 -33.11 49.15 10.52
N SER A 1148 -33.98 49.49 9.57
CA SER A 1148 -35.45 49.41 9.71
C SER A 1148 -36.01 47.99 9.53
N TRP A 1149 -35.76 47.12 10.52
CA TRP A 1149 -36.33 45.77 10.63
C TRP A 1149 -37.23 45.64 11.87
N ASP A 1150 -38.35 46.38 11.88
CA ASP A 1150 -39.46 46.05 12.77
C ASP A 1150 -40.24 44.86 12.19
N LEU A 1151 -40.17 43.71 12.86
CA LEU A 1151 -41.02 42.55 12.61
C LEU A 1151 -42.01 42.37 13.79
N PRO A 1152 -43.27 41.97 13.52
CA PRO A 1152 -44.34 41.87 14.52
C PRO A 1152 -44.28 40.60 15.39
#